data_AF-A0A7J3ZN35-F1
#
_entry.id   AF-A0A7J3ZN35-F1
#
_cell.length_a   1.000
_cell.length_b   1.000
_cell.length_c   1.000
_cell.angle_alpha   90.00
_cell.angle_beta   90.00
_cell.angle_gamma   90.00
#
_symmetry.space_group_name_H-M   'P 1'
#
loop_
_entity.id
_entity.type
_entity.pdbx_description
1 polymer ?
#
loop_
_entity_poly.entity_id
_entity_poly.type
_entity_poly.pdbx_seq_one_letter_code
_entity_poly.pdbx_strand_id
1 'polypeptide(L)'
;MVVDNMRKYFCLILIALLSQLYCPIEKSFATQSPVVSKSVSVTRNVTLTIKVVFIGPYFNPEIINVTVLESLLPKEKAGIILMDERNTGVIYKFNYEFAFAPQQFMVKLIRFLLSIEKKMELENPWFYTFAPDEEWFISKPVKIRASIYDAESVERWLIEHLNEIDGLSERDGYTFVIMDLRDLPSVTYNEIRAFLETRTFGFTPPSVKAHYYGINRVDFDRGYKLKFREFAVGWGGSERLWFIDLSAGPTFVSMWYDLPLQVIMEDQSINPYSDAGALWLTEFLADYIWEFIYNLAAPDFVYDPPWSEKIKVKIAIIDCREELEKANVPIESTVNLTLIKRAVSDLLPLSEVDVEAVFLNITDFPELNVLINKYSGKLDSWMHKYLFLSPMNISYVDAQPIYEYLKRNLDLFMPEISGDRSEYIVPVIAFAFSQDKHFMFKYKWLIAGLNPESGAIWGISFREFALIGLSYRDFLYGEYAEPKQEGKGLGFSQVIIHEIGHMLGLAHPHTYGDLGDFVSSAMSYFSYEYKFSIFDKDALARIHTDKLLMKAYRDIMEAKEKLPLKLNLEETKAIEGIINETEKLIDAIEQEYLKMNYVNAWEMVLKACEMAYEILGNVEALPSISREITMKLEEKELEIKHLNEKY
;
A
#
# COMPACT_ATOMS: atom_id res chain seq x y z
N MET A 1 7.17 -24.61 -6.34
CA MET A 1 6.00 -25.29 -5.74
C MET A 1 5.94 -25.20 -4.22
N VAL A 2 6.94 -25.67 -3.45
CA VAL A 2 6.90 -25.57 -1.95
C VAL A 2 7.16 -24.15 -1.43
N VAL A 3 8.05 -23.39 -2.08
CA VAL A 3 8.38 -21.99 -1.72
C VAL A 3 7.22 -21.01 -2.00
N ASP A 4 6.33 -21.38 -2.92
CA ASP A 4 5.30 -20.49 -3.48
C ASP A 4 3.95 -20.60 -2.78
N ASN A 5 3.59 -21.82 -2.36
CA ASN A 5 2.59 -21.97 -1.32
C ASN A 5 3.02 -21.19 -0.07
N MET A 6 4.31 -21.02 0.20
CA MET A 6 4.76 -20.36 1.42
C MET A 6 4.66 -18.83 1.38
N ARG A 7 4.87 -18.13 0.24
CA ARG A 7 4.64 -16.67 0.14
C ARG A 7 3.16 -16.28 0.25
N LYS A 8 2.26 -16.99 -0.43
CA LYS A 8 0.80 -16.81 -0.29
C LYS A 8 0.29 -17.22 1.08
N TYR A 9 0.79 -18.33 1.63
CA TYR A 9 0.54 -18.66 3.04
C TYR A 9 1.17 -17.62 3.95
N PHE A 10 2.24 -16.90 3.58
CA PHE A 10 2.86 -15.86 4.40
C PHE A 10 2.07 -14.56 4.45
N CYS A 11 1.50 -14.09 3.34
CA CYS A 11 0.54 -12.98 3.37
C CYS A 11 -0.71 -13.39 4.15
N LEU A 12 -1.21 -14.63 3.96
CA LEU A 12 -2.27 -15.21 4.79
C LEU A 12 -1.85 -15.45 6.24
N ILE A 13 -0.57 -15.68 6.54
CA ILE A 13 0.01 -15.83 7.89
C ILE A 13 0.25 -14.46 8.50
N LEU A 14 0.52 -13.40 7.74
CA LEU A 14 0.59 -12.04 8.24
C LEU A 14 -0.82 -11.59 8.63
N ILE A 15 -1.80 -11.81 7.75
CA ILE A 15 -3.23 -11.62 8.05
C ILE A 15 -3.67 -12.54 9.21
N ALA A 16 -3.19 -13.79 9.29
CA ALA A 16 -3.52 -14.71 10.38
C ALA A 16 -2.75 -14.45 11.69
N LEU A 17 -1.56 -13.88 11.67
CA LEU A 17 -0.78 -13.46 12.85
C LEU A 17 -1.34 -12.17 13.40
N LEU A 18 -1.74 -11.25 12.51
CA LEU A 18 -2.49 -10.05 12.85
C LEU A 18 -3.87 -10.42 13.41
N SER A 19 -4.56 -11.44 12.89
CA SER A 19 -5.83 -11.92 13.47
C SER A 19 -5.65 -12.81 14.71
N GLN A 20 -4.54 -13.53 14.87
CA GLN A 20 -4.24 -14.36 16.07
C GLN A 20 -3.76 -13.55 17.28
N LEU A 21 -3.19 -12.36 17.07
CA LEU A 21 -2.96 -11.38 18.15
C LEU A 21 -4.27 -10.80 18.72
N TYR A 22 -5.41 -11.09 18.08
CA TYR A 22 -6.76 -10.70 18.50
C TYR A 22 -7.64 -11.90 18.89
N CYS A 23 -7.09 -12.96 19.48
CA CYS A 23 -7.90 -14.07 19.97
C CYS A 23 -8.32 -13.90 21.44
N PRO A 24 -9.55 -13.44 21.76
CA PRO A 24 -10.30 -14.02 22.85
C PRO A 24 -10.95 -15.31 22.36
N ILE A 25 -10.47 -16.41 22.92
CA ILE A 25 -11.15 -17.71 22.97
C ILE A 25 -12.58 -17.47 23.51
N GLU A 26 -13.63 -17.58 22.67
CA GLU A 26 -14.59 -18.71 22.68
C GLU A 26 -15.89 -18.46 21.89
N LYS A 27 -16.21 -19.43 21.02
CA LYS A 27 -17.52 -20.08 20.76
C LYS A 27 -18.75 -19.26 20.30
N SER A 28 -19.42 -19.94 19.36
CA SER A 28 -20.87 -19.98 19.18
C SER A 28 -21.47 -18.89 18.29
N PHE A 29 -21.65 -19.26 17.02
CA PHE A 29 -22.79 -18.83 16.21
C PHE A 29 -24.08 -18.97 17.03
N ALA A 30 -24.59 -17.86 17.54
CA ALA A 30 -25.99 -17.68 17.86
C ALA A 30 -26.31 -16.20 17.63
N THR A 31 -27.20 -15.99 16.67
CA THR A 31 -27.92 -14.74 16.39
C THR A 31 -28.29 -13.98 17.66
N GLN A 32 -27.55 -12.93 17.97
CA GLN A 32 -28.06 -11.79 18.71
C GLN A 32 -27.59 -10.54 17.99
N SER A 33 -28.50 -9.97 17.21
CA SER A 33 -28.37 -8.62 16.68
C SER A 33 -28.01 -7.68 17.85
N PRO A 34 -26.96 -6.86 17.75
CA PRO A 34 -26.84 -5.73 18.64
C PRO A 34 -28.08 -4.87 18.41
N VAL A 35 -28.67 -4.37 19.50
CA VAL A 35 -29.65 -3.29 19.42
C VAL A 35 -28.92 -2.11 18.80
N VAL A 36 -29.02 -1.99 17.48
CA VAL A 36 -28.57 -0.84 16.72
C VAL A 36 -29.46 0.31 17.19
N SER A 37 -28.90 1.21 17.99
CA SER A 37 -29.40 2.58 18.01
C SER A 37 -29.53 3.02 16.55
N LYS A 38 -30.73 3.42 16.12
CA LYS A 38 -31.02 3.85 14.74
C LYS A 38 -30.15 5.06 14.35
N SER A 39 -28.87 4.86 14.10
CA SER A 39 -28.03 5.78 13.35
C SER A 39 -28.13 5.35 11.90
N VAL A 40 -28.69 6.20 11.05
CA VAL A 40 -28.74 5.99 9.59
C VAL A 40 -27.31 5.67 9.12
N SER A 41 -27.04 4.44 8.68
CA SER A 41 -25.74 4.12 8.08
C SER A 41 -25.70 4.76 6.69
N VAL A 42 -25.11 5.95 6.58
CA VAL A 42 -24.90 6.62 5.30
C VAL A 42 -23.84 5.83 4.53
N THR A 43 -24.22 5.26 3.38
CA THR A 43 -23.30 4.66 2.43
C THR A 43 -22.97 5.67 1.35
N ARG A 44 -21.69 5.82 1.00
CA ARG A 44 -21.23 6.70 -0.07
C ARG A 44 -20.92 5.90 -1.33
N ASN A 45 -21.46 6.33 -2.46
CA ASN A 45 -21.12 5.74 -3.77
C ASN A 45 -20.25 6.71 -4.54
N VAL A 46 -19.10 6.24 -5.02
CA VAL A 46 -18.12 7.04 -5.77
C VAL A 46 -17.85 6.37 -7.10
N THR A 47 -17.86 7.13 -8.18
CA THR A 47 -17.46 6.61 -9.50
C THR A 47 -16.00 6.93 -9.77
N LEU A 48 -15.21 5.92 -10.15
CA LEU A 48 -13.83 6.06 -10.61
C LEU A 48 -13.73 5.63 -12.07
N THR A 49 -13.07 6.44 -12.90
CA THR A 49 -12.79 6.11 -14.30
C THR A 49 -11.46 5.38 -14.40
N ILE A 50 -11.48 4.20 -15.02
CA ILE A 50 -10.30 3.38 -15.32
C ILE A 50 -10.11 3.38 -16.83
N LYS A 51 -9.00 3.96 -17.29
CA LYS A 51 -8.59 4.00 -18.70
C LYS A 51 -7.58 2.90 -18.95
N VAL A 52 -7.86 1.99 -19.85
CA VAL A 52 -6.96 0.89 -20.22
C VAL A 52 -6.50 1.08 -21.66
N VAL A 53 -5.20 1.20 -21.83
CA VAL A 53 -4.55 1.45 -23.11
C VAL A 53 -3.75 0.22 -23.50
N PHE A 54 -4.10 -0.41 -24.61
CA PHE A 54 -3.37 -1.55 -25.12
C PHE A 54 -2.40 -1.15 -26.24
N ILE A 55 -1.14 -1.57 -26.12
CA ILE A 55 -0.09 -1.33 -27.11
C ILE A 55 0.55 -2.65 -27.49
N GLY A 56 0.32 -3.15 -28.71
CA GLY A 56 0.98 -4.38 -29.15
C GLY A 56 0.43 -4.95 -30.44
N PRO A 57 1.15 -5.89 -31.07
CA PRO A 57 0.77 -6.44 -32.37
C PRO A 57 -0.54 -7.24 -32.32
N TYR A 58 -0.81 -7.91 -31.20
CA TYR A 58 -2.05 -8.69 -30.98
C TYR A 58 -3.12 -7.91 -30.22
N PHE A 59 -2.85 -6.65 -29.87
CA PHE A 59 -3.75 -5.86 -29.06
C PHE A 59 -4.60 -4.98 -29.95
N ASN A 60 -5.69 -5.55 -30.45
CA ASN A 60 -6.64 -4.85 -31.31
C ASN A 60 -8.07 -5.38 -31.09
N PRO A 61 -9.10 -4.63 -31.53
CA PRO A 61 -10.50 -5.02 -31.34
C PRO A 61 -10.95 -6.31 -32.06
N GLU A 62 -10.18 -6.83 -33.03
CA GLU A 62 -10.49 -8.10 -33.69
C GLU A 62 -10.11 -9.31 -32.83
N ILE A 63 -9.14 -9.14 -31.92
CA ILE A 63 -8.64 -10.19 -31.02
C ILE A 63 -9.20 -10.01 -29.60
N ILE A 64 -9.17 -8.80 -29.06
CA ILE A 64 -9.60 -8.52 -27.69
C ILE A 64 -11.07 -8.11 -27.69
N ASN A 65 -11.91 -8.96 -27.09
CA ASN A 65 -13.33 -8.67 -26.96
C ASN A 65 -13.57 -7.78 -25.73
N VAL A 66 -13.66 -6.46 -25.95
CA VAL A 66 -13.86 -5.47 -24.87
C VAL A 66 -15.15 -5.69 -24.07
N THR A 67 -16.21 -6.22 -24.69
CA THR A 67 -17.47 -6.53 -23.99
C THR A 67 -17.28 -7.69 -23.00
N VAL A 68 -16.57 -8.74 -23.42
CA VAL A 68 -16.22 -9.85 -22.54
C VAL A 68 -15.26 -9.38 -21.46
N LEU A 69 -14.23 -8.61 -21.83
CA LEU A 69 -13.28 -8.02 -20.90
C LEU A 69 -13.98 -7.25 -19.79
N GLU A 70 -14.83 -6.27 -20.15
CA GLU A 70 -15.59 -5.46 -19.20
C GLU A 70 -16.50 -6.32 -18.29
N SER A 71 -17.01 -7.45 -18.80
CA SER A 71 -17.83 -8.37 -18.00
C SER A 71 -17.04 -9.16 -16.94
N LEU A 72 -15.73 -9.33 -17.14
CA LEU A 72 -14.80 -9.98 -16.20
C LEU A 72 -14.29 -9.01 -15.13
N LEU A 73 -14.33 -7.70 -15.41
CA LEU A 73 -13.83 -6.67 -14.52
C LEU A 73 -14.83 -6.33 -13.40
N PRO A 74 -14.35 -5.87 -12.23
CA PRO A 74 -15.21 -5.50 -11.12
C PRO A 74 -16.05 -4.28 -11.49
N LYS A 75 -17.38 -4.37 -11.36
CA LYS A 75 -18.27 -3.21 -11.59
C LYS A 75 -18.32 -2.28 -10.40
N GLU A 76 -18.21 -2.86 -9.21
CA GLU A 76 -18.14 -2.16 -7.95
C GLU A 76 -17.29 -2.91 -6.94
N LYS A 77 -16.76 -2.18 -5.96
CA LYS A 77 -15.97 -2.68 -4.85
C LYS A 77 -16.25 -1.86 -3.60
N ALA A 78 -16.48 -2.54 -2.48
CA ALA A 78 -16.50 -1.88 -1.17
C ALA A 78 -15.07 -1.56 -0.71
N GLY A 79 -14.87 -0.40 -0.09
CA GLY A 79 -13.64 -0.12 0.64
C GLY A 79 -13.59 -0.93 1.94
N ILE A 80 -12.47 -1.61 2.19
CA ILE A 80 -12.29 -2.47 3.36
C ILE A 80 -11.10 -1.99 4.20
N ILE A 81 -11.25 -2.09 5.51
CA ILE A 81 -10.16 -2.03 6.49
C ILE A 81 -9.78 -3.47 6.81
N LEU A 82 -8.64 -3.91 6.28
CA LEU A 82 -8.20 -5.31 6.28
C LEU A 82 -8.07 -5.87 7.70
N MET A 83 -7.44 -5.13 8.62
CA MET A 83 -7.20 -5.62 9.98
C MET A 83 -8.44 -5.68 10.86
N ASP A 84 -9.48 -4.93 10.49
CA ASP A 84 -10.74 -4.91 11.21
C ASP A 84 -11.83 -5.74 10.53
N GLU A 85 -11.59 -6.20 9.30
CA GLU A 85 -12.61 -6.80 8.41
C GLU A 85 -13.88 -5.92 8.31
N ARG A 86 -13.71 -4.60 8.37
CA ARG A 86 -14.80 -3.62 8.38
C ARG A 86 -14.87 -2.86 7.06
N ASN A 87 -16.09 -2.60 6.60
CA ASN A 87 -16.35 -1.72 5.47
C ASN A 87 -16.17 -0.26 5.87
N THR A 88 -15.56 0.55 5.01
CA THR A 88 -15.36 2.00 5.23
C THR A 88 -16.66 2.82 5.11
N GLY A 89 -17.74 2.22 4.58
CA GLY A 89 -18.97 2.88 4.17
C GLY A 89 -18.95 3.37 2.72
N VAL A 90 -17.82 3.21 2.01
CA VAL A 90 -17.63 3.66 0.63
C VAL A 90 -17.74 2.49 -0.34
N ILE A 91 -18.52 2.68 -1.41
CA ILE A 91 -18.64 1.78 -2.55
C ILE A 91 -18.08 2.49 -3.77
N TYR A 92 -16.99 1.98 -4.30
CA TYR A 92 -16.40 2.40 -5.57
C TYR A 92 -17.13 1.72 -6.71
N LYS A 93 -17.55 2.49 -7.70
CA LYS A 93 -18.13 2.04 -8.97
C LYS A 93 -17.15 2.37 -10.08
N PHE A 94 -16.90 1.42 -10.96
CA PHE A 94 -15.88 1.59 -11.99
C PHE A 94 -16.53 1.86 -13.34
N ASN A 95 -16.03 2.88 -14.02
CA ASN A 95 -16.33 3.16 -15.42
C ASN A 95 -15.07 2.86 -16.24
N TYR A 96 -15.19 2.01 -17.27
CA TYR A 96 -14.06 1.57 -18.07
C TYR A 96 -14.02 2.28 -19.43
N GLU A 97 -12.82 2.70 -19.82
CA GLU A 97 -12.52 3.19 -21.17
C GLU A 97 -11.38 2.36 -21.75
N PHE A 98 -11.60 1.73 -22.90
CA PHE A 98 -10.59 0.90 -23.57
C PHE A 98 -10.11 1.59 -24.84
N ALA A 99 -8.79 1.72 -24.99
CA ALA A 99 -8.16 2.27 -26.18
C ALA A 99 -7.08 1.33 -26.71
N PHE A 100 -6.95 1.30 -28.04
CA PHE A 100 -5.94 0.49 -28.74
C PHE A 100 -5.02 1.42 -29.48
N ALA A 101 -3.73 1.41 -29.14
CA ALA A 101 -2.76 2.28 -29.76
C ALA A 101 -2.55 1.90 -31.23
N PRO A 102 -2.51 2.87 -32.16
CA PRO A 102 -2.23 2.58 -33.55
C PRO A 102 -0.78 2.10 -33.71
N GLN A 103 -0.51 1.30 -34.75
CA GLN A 103 0.84 0.78 -35.03
C GLN A 103 1.91 1.88 -35.09
N GLN A 104 1.55 3.07 -35.56
CA GLN A 104 2.45 4.23 -35.63
C GLN A 104 2.90 4.70 -34.24
N PHE A 105 2.02 4.63 -33.24
CA PHE A 105 2.36 4.94 -31.85
C PHE A 105 3.37 3.92 -31.30
N MET A 106 3.10 2.62 -31.51
CA MET A 106 4.01 1.54 -31.10
C MET A 106 5.41 1.72 -31.72
N VAL A 107 5.49 2.07 -33.01
CA VAL A 107 6.77 2.34 -33.70
C VAL A 107 7.51 3.54 -33.10
N LYS A 108 6.79 4.61 -32.72
CA LYS A 108 7.40 5.78 -32.03
C LYS A 108 7.93 5.37 -30.65
N LEU A 109 7.14 4.64 -29.87
CA LEU A 109 7.53 4.15 -28.54
C LEU A 109 8.77 3.26 -28.62
N ILE A 110 8.79 2.26 -29.52
CA ILE A 110 9.96 1.40 -29.72
C ILE A 110 11.20 2.23 -30.11
N ARG A 111 11.05 3.22 -31.00
CA ARG A 111 12.17 4.11 -31.37
C ARG A 111 12.69 4.90 -30.18
N PHE A 112 11.79 5.40 -29.33
CA PHE A 112 12.16 6.07 -28.08
C PHE A 112 12.91 5.12 -27.14
N LEU A 113 12.38 3.92 -26.88
CA LEU A 113 13.03 2.92 -26.02
C LEU A 113 14.43 2.57 -26.53
N LEU A 114 14.59 2.33 -27.83
CA LEU A 114 15.90 2.08 -28.45
C LEU A 114 16.86 3.28 -28.31
N SER A 115 16.35 4.51 -28.22
CA SER A 115 17.19 5.71 -28.02
C SER A 115 17.76 5.84 -26.61
N ILE A 116 17.10 5.22 -25.62
CA ILE A 116 17.53 5.22 -24.20
C ILE A 116 18.09 3.86 -23.75
N GLU A 117 18.22 2.90 -24.68
CA GLU A 117 18.65 1.53 -24.40
C GLU A 117 20.05 1.47 -23.78
N LYS A 118 20.16 0.79 -22.64
CA LYS A 118 21.44 0.39 -22.04
C LYS A 118 21.58 -1.13 -22.09
N LYS A 119 22.52 -1.62 -22.91
CA LYS A 119 22.86 -3.04 -22.95
C LYS A 119 23.83 -3.39 -21.84
N MET A 120 23.47 -4.37 -21.04
CA MET A 120 24.24 -4.77 -19.85
C MET A 120 24.30 -6.29 -19.74
N GLU A 121 25.31 -6.78 -19.02
CA GLU A 121 25.39 -8.16 -18.58
C GLU A 121 25.29 -8.18 -17.05
N LEU A 122 24.17 -8.68 -16.53
CA LEU A 122 23.80 -8.55 -15.11
C LEU A 122 23.30 -9.89 -14.56
N GLU A 123 23.56 -10.13 -13.29
CA GLU A 123 22.98 -11.27 -12.56
C GLU A 123 21.51 -11.01 -12.28
N ASN A 124 20.62 -11.82 -12.86
CA ASN A 124 19.18 -11.74 -12.61
C ASN A 124 18.76 -12.86 -11.65
N PRO A 125 18.17 -12.56 -10.48
CA PRO A 125 17.76 -13.57 -9.51
C PRO A 125 16.75 -14.62 -10.03
N TRP A 126 15.99 -14.31 -11.08
CA TRP A 126 15.10 -15.28 -11.72
C TRP A 126 15.88 -16.39 -12.43
N PHE A 127 16.98 -16.02 -13.09
CA PHE A 127 17.86 -16.95 -13.78
C PHE A 127 18.94 -17.45 -12.82
N TYR A 128 18.72 -18.60 -12.17
CA TYR A 128 19.70 -19.18 -11.24
C TYR A 128 20.09 -20.62 -11.61
N THR A 129 21.29 -21.02 -11.18
CA THR A 129 21.77 -22.41 -11.17
C THR A 129 21.88 -22.94 -9.74
N PHE A 130 21.94 -24.26 -9.60
CA PHE A 130 22.30 -24.91 -8.34
C PHE A 130 23.83 -25.08 -8.26
N ALA A 131 24.47 -24.40 -7.31
CA ALA A 131 25.90 -24.48 -7.07
C ALA A 131 26.18 -25.24 -5.76
N PRO A 132 27.22 -26.09 -5.70
CA PRO A 132 27.59 -26.76 -4.46
C PRO A 132 28.10 -25.73 -3.44
N ASP A 133 27.65 -25.89 -2.21
CA ASP A 133 28.18 -25.26 -1.00
C ASP A 133 28.60 -26.39 -0.04
N GLU A 134 29.43 -26.13 0.98
CA GLU A 134 30.24 -27.12 1.73
C GLU A 134 29.53 -28.48 2.02
N GLU A 135 28.23 -28.46 2.33
CA GLU A 135 27.41 -29.65 2.57
C GLU A 135 26.13 -29.76 1.70
N TRP A 136 25.89 -28.88 0.73
CA TRP A 136 24.59 -28.75 0.03
C TRP A 136 24.63 -27.95 -1.29
N PHE A 137 23.48 -27.48 -1.80
CA PHE A 137 23.40 -26.66 -3.03
C PHE A 137 22.64 -25.36 -2.84
N ILE A 138 23.28 -24.22 -3.11
CA ILE A 138 22.66 -22.88 -3.11
C ILE A 138 22.11 -22.52 -4.50
N SER A 139 21.07 -21.69 -4.56
CA SER A 139 20.74 -20.97 -5.79
C SER A 139 21.75 -19.84 -6.01
N LYS A 140 22.34 -19.79 -7.21
CA LYS A 140 23.24 -18.72 -7.61
C LYS A 140 22.69 -18.04 -8.86
N PRO A 141 22.39 -16.73 -8.79
CA PRO A 141 22.00 -15.95 -9.97
C PRO A 141 23.03 -16.07 -11.09
N VAL A 142 22.54 -16.09 -12.33
CA VAL A 142 23.32 -16.21 -13.56
C VAL A 142 23.26 -14.89 -14.30
N LYS A 143 24.36 -14.56 -14.95
CA LYS A 143 24.44 -13.39 -15.82
C LYS A 143 23.60 -13.58 -17.08
N ILE A 144 22.79 -12.57 -17.37
CA ILE A 144 21.98 -12.49 -18.58
C ILE A 144 22.39 -11.27 -19.40
N ARG A 145 22.09 -11.28 -20.70
CA ARG A 145 22.22 -10.08 -21.55
C ARG A 145 20.91 -9.32 -21.49
N ALA A 146 20.91 -8.17 -20.83
CA ALA A 146 19.73 -7.35 -20.62
C ALA A 146 19.80 -6.04 -21.40
N SER A 147 18.69 -5.67 -22.05
CA SER A 147 18.45 -4.30 -22.52
C SER A 147 17.61 -3.57 -21.48
N ILE A 148 18.20 -2.56 -20.84
CA ILE A 148 17.55 -1.80 -19.76
C ILE A 148 17.11 -0.45 -20.29
N TYR A 149 15.84 -0.10 -20.05
CA TYR A 149 15.27 1.21 -20.33
C TYR A 149 15.02 1.95 -19.01
N ASP A 150 15.24 3.26 -18.98
CA ASP A 150 14.98 4.05 -17.77
C ASP A 150 13.48 4.17 -17.50
N ALA A 151 12.99 3.56 -16.42
CA ALA A 151 11.56 3.38 -16.17
C ALA A 151 10.82 4.71 -16.02
N GLU A 152 11.42 5.68 -15.33
CA GLU A 152 10.85 7.03 -15.12
C GLU A 152 10.76 7.82 -16.43
N SER A 153 11.76 7.67 -17.32
CA SER A 153 11.73 8.29 -18.64
C SER A 153 10.63 7.69 -19.52
N VAL A 154 10.36 6.39 -19.40
CA VAL A 154 9.26 5.72 -20.13
C VAL A 154 7.90 6.16 -19.62
N GLU A 155 7.71 6.21 -18.30
CA GLU A 155 6.50 6.75 -17.69
C GLU A 155 6.20 8.17 -18.18
N ARG A 156 7.21 9.06 -18.12
CA ARG A 156 7.08 10.44 -18.60
C ARG A 156 6.75 10.51 -20.09
N TRP A 157 7.42 9.70 -20.91
CA TRP A 157 7.14 9.66 -22.34
C TRP A 157 5.70 9.24 -22.62
N LEU A 158 5.19 8.22 -21.92
CA LEU A 158 3.80 7.79 -22.05
C LEU A 158 2.84 8.91 -21.66
N ILE A 159 3.04 9.56 -20.51
CA ILE A 159 2.22 10.70 -20.05
C ILE A 159 2.16 11.80 -21.13
N GLU A 160 3.28 12.14 -21.74
CA GLU A 160 3.38 13.20 -22.74
C GLU A 160 2.71 12.87 -24.10
N HIS A 161 2.52 11.58 -24.40
CA HIS A 161 2.07 11.13 -25.73
C HIS A 161 0.74 10.38 -25.70
N LEU A 162 0.16 10.06 -24.54
CA LEU A 162 -1.11 9.33 -24.46
C LEU A 162 -2.27 10.01 -25.18
N ASN A 163 -2.24 11.34 -25.28
CA ASN A 163 -3.22 12.12 -26.05
C ASN A 163 -3.16 11.87 -27.58
N GLU A 164 -2.11 11.22 -28.09
CA GLU A 164 -2.03 10.77 -29.48
C GLU A 164 -2.88 9.52 -29.76
N ILE A 165 -3.41 8.86 -28.72
CA ILE A 165 -4.22 7.65 -28.82
C ILE A 165 -5.70 8.03 -28.75
N ASP A 166 -6.43 7.74 -29.83
CA ASP A 166 -7.88 7.92 -29.88
C ASP A 166 -8.63 6.95 -28.95
N GLY A 167 -9.84 7.33 -28.53
CA GLY A 167 -10.74 6.47 -27.76
C GLY A 167 -10.70 6.68 -26.24
N LEU A 168 -9.76 7.50 -25.74
CA LEU A 168 -9.78 7.97 -24.36
C LEU A 168 -10.55 9.30 -24.28
N SER A 169 -11.39 9.45 -23.26
CA SER A 169 -12.06 10.72 -23.02
C SER A 169 -11.10 11.73 -22.36
N GLU A 170 -11.44 13.02 -22.46
CA GLU A 170 -10.77 14.08 -21.70
C GLU A 170 -11.06 14.01 -20.18
N ARG A 171 -11.92 13.10 -19.71
CA ARG A 171 -12.28 12.99 -18.29
C ARG A 171 -11.08 12.53 -17.48
N ASP A 172 -10.93 13.02 -16.26
CA ASP A 172 -9.90 12.53 -15.35
C ASP A 172 -10.15 11.06 -14.97
N GLY A 173 -9.08 10.29 -14.83
CA GLY A 173 -9.12 8.88 -14.48
C GLY A 173 -7.76 8.28 -14.24
N TYR A 174 -7.76 7.06 -13.72
CA TYR A 174 -6.55 6.25 -13.57
C TYR A 174 -6.24 5.54 -14.89
N THR A 175 -5.04 5.70 -15.40
CA THR A 175 -4.61 5.09 -16.67
C THR A 175 -3.71 3.89 -16.41
N PHE A 176 -4.07 2.77 -17.03
CA PHE A 176 -3.26 1.57 -17.08
C PHE A 176 -2.86 1.28 -18.53
N VAL A 177 -1.55 1.30 -18.80
CA VAL A 177 -1.00 0.98 -20.12
C VAL A 177 -0.46 -0.44 -20.11
N ILE A 178 -1.01 -1.30 -20.97
CA ILE A 178 -0.59 -2.70 -21.11
C ILE A 178 0.07 -2.87 -22.47
N MET A 179 1.32 -3.31 -22.45
CA MET A 179 2.16 -3.39 -23.64
C MET A 179 2.59 -4.82 -23.95
N ASP A 180 2.72 -5.14 -25.24
CA ASP A 180 3.40 -6.32 -25.77
C ASP A 180 4.41 -5.83 -26.82
N LEU A 181 5.63 -5.53 -26.37
CA LEU A 181 6.70 -4.97 -27.18
C LEU A 181 7.72 -6.03 -27.59
N ARG A 182 7.26 -7.21 -27.99
CA ARG A 182 8.14 -8.33 -28.39
C ARG A 182 9.08 -8.06 -29.57
N ASP A 183 8.94 -6.92 -30.25
CA ASP A 183 9.90 -6.37 -31.22
C ASP A 183 11.22 -5.90 -30.55
N LEU A 184 11.19 -5.62 -29.25
CA LEU A 184 12.37 -5.39 -28.43
C LEU A 184 13.08 -6.71 -28.10
N PRO A 185 14.35 -6.67 -27.64
CA PRO A 185 15.04 -7.84 -27.11
C PRO A 185 14.22 -8.63 -26.09
N SER A 186 13.61 -9.74 -26.51
CA SER A 186 12.68 -10.50 -25.69
C SER A 186 13.12 -11.96 -25.59
N VAL A 187 12.92 -12.56 -24.42
CA VAL A 187 13.26 -13.96 -24.22
C VAL A 187 12.22 -14.85 -24.92
N THR A 188 12.68 -15.95 -25.49
CA THR A 188 11.83 -16.92 -26.19
C THR A 188 11.52 -18.14 -25.32
N TYR A 189 10.44 -18.84 -25.66
CA TYR A 189 10.08 -20.12 -25.03
C TYR A 189 11.25 -21.12 -25.06
N ASN A 190 11.91 -21.28 -26.21
CA ASN A 190 13.02 -22.22 -26.35
C ASN A 190 14.23 -21.84 -25.48
N GLU A 191 14.51 -20.54 -25.32
CA GLU A 191 15.57 -20.09 -24.41
C GLU A 191 15.22 -20.37 -22.94
N ILE A 192 13.97 -20.07 -22.51
CA ILE A 192 13.49 -20.40 -21.16
C ILE A 192 13.54 -21.90 -20.91
N ARG A 193 13.00 -22.70 -21.84
CA ARG A 193 13.01 -24.16 -21.75
C ARG A 193 14.43 -24.71 -21.64
N ALA A 194 15.31 -24.29 -22.55
CA ALA A 194 16.71 -24.72 -22.51
C ALA A 194 17.39 -24.30 -21.20
N PHE A 195 17.13 -23.09 -20.69
CA PHE A 195 17.63 -22.65 -19.39
C PHE A 195 17.13 -23.55 -18.25
N LEU A 196 15.82 -23.83 -18.19
CA LEU A 196 15.21 -24.64 -17.14
C LEU A 196 15.64 -26.12 -17.19
N GLU A 197 15.88 -26.67 -18.37
CA GLU A 197 16.42 -28.03 -18.56
C GLU A 197 17.89 -28.11 -18.13
N THR A 198 18.67 -27.04 -18.36
CA THR A 198 20.13 -27.03 -18.13
C THR A 198 20.58 -26.40 -16.82
N ARG A 199 19.70 -25.75 -16.04
CA ARG A 199 20.04 -25.19 -14.70
C ARG A 199 20.37 -26.24 -13.63
N THR A 200 20.47 -27.50 -14.02
CA THR A 200 20.86 -28.64 -13.18
C THR A 200 22.37 -28.64 -12.91
N PHE A 201 22.80 -29.43 -11.92
CA PHE A 201 24.18 -29.45 -11.46
C PHE A 201 25.20 -29.78 -12.57
N GLY A 202 26.27 -28.98 -12.65
CA GLY A 202 27.40 -29.24 -13.55
C GLY A 202 27.24 -28.73 -14.98
N PHE A 203 26.13 -28.04 -15.30
CA PHE A 203 25.90 -27.44 -16.60
C PHE A 203 25.87 -25.92 -16.51
N THR A 204 26.38 -25.26 -17.55
CA THR A 204 26.23 -23.81 -17.71
C THR A 204 25.04 -23.56 -18.62
N PRO A 205 23.95 -22.95 -18.13
CA PRO A 205 22.80 -22.64 -18.96
C PRO A 205 23.15 -21.69 -20.10
N PRO A 206 22.41 -21.73 -21.22
CA PRO A 206 22.61 -20.77 -22.30
C PRO A 206 22.34 -19.33 -21.82
N SER A 207 23.09 -18.39 -22.37
CA SER A 207 22.85 -16.96 -22.13
C SER A 207 21.54 -16.52 -22.78
N VAL A 208 20.58 -16.13 -21.95
CA VAL A 208 19.30 -15.54 -22.34
C VAL A 208 19.44 -14.05 -22.64
N LYS A 209 18.61 -13.57 -23.56
CA LYS A 209 18.46 -12.14 -23.88
C LYS A 209 17.05 -11.69 -23.49
N ALA A 210 16.96 -10.61 -22.74
CA ALA A 210 15.68 -10.04 -22.29
C ALA A 210 15.77 -8.52 -22.16
N HIS A 211 14.64 -7.87 -21.96
CA HIS A 211 14.59 -6.44 -21.65
C HIS A 211 13.78 -6.18 -20.39
N TYR A 212 14.06 -5.04 -19.77
CA TYR A 212 13.51 -4.61 -18.49
C TYR A 212 13.47 -3.08 -18.40
N TYR A 213 12.74 -2.60 -17.40
CA TYR A 213 12.67 -1.20 -17.01
C TYR A 213 13.45 -1.05 -15.70
N GLY A 214 14.50 -0.23 -15.73
CA GLY A 214 15.41 -0.06 -14.61
C GLY A 214 15.25 1.29 -13.93
N ILE A 215 15.45 1.30 -12.63
CA ILE A 215 15.60 2.50 -11.82
C ILE A 215 16.96 2.51 -11.12
N ASN A 216 17.39 3.68 -10.68
CA ASN A 216 18.59 3.84 -9.86
C ASN A 216 18.18 4.37 -8.49
N ARG A 217 18.44 3.60 -7.44
CA ARG A 217 18.03 3.93 -6.06
C ARG A 217 19.20 3.76 -5.10
N VAL A 218 19.27 4.68 -4.16
CA VAL A 218 20.33 4.78 -3.16
C VAL A 218 19.68 5.06 -1.82
N ASP A 219 20.11 4.35 -0.78
CA ASP A 219 19.75 4.67 0.59
C ASP A 219 20.34 6.03 0.99
N PHE A 220 19.49 6.96 1.45
CA PHE A 220 19.91 8.34 1.73
C PHE A 220 20.59 8.50 3.09
N ASP A 221 20.41 7.57 4.01
CA ASP A 221 21.06 7.62 5.32
C ASP A 221 22.51 7.13 5.20
N ARG A 222 22.74 6.08 4.43
CA ARG A 222 23.98 5.29 4.44
C ARG A 222 24.58 5.03 3.05
N GLY A 223 23.99 5.58 1.99
CA GLY A 223 24.60 5.71 0.66
C GLY A 223 24.72 4.42 -0.16
N TYR A 224 24.06 3.33 0.28
CA TYR A 224 24.08 2.05 -0.44
C TYR A 224 23.22 2.12 -1.70
N LYS A 225 23.82 1.79 -2.84
CA LYS A 225 23.08 1.61 -4.09
C LYS A 225 22.42 0.23 -4.07
N LEU A 226 21.09 0.21 -4.16
CA LEU A 226 20.31 -1.02 -4.13
C LEU A 226 20.57 -1.87 -5.38
N LYS A 227 20.53 -3.20 -5.21
CA LYS A 227 20.74 -4.16 -6.29
C LYS A 227 19.44 -4.52 -6.98
N PHE A 228 19.55 -5.10 -8.17
CA PHE A 228 18.44 -5.72 -8.92
C PHE A 228 17.32 -4.74 -9.33
N ARG A 229 17.57 -3.43 -9.20
CA ARG A 229 16.64 -2.37 -9.57
C ARG A 229 16.52 -2.17 -11.08
N GLU A 230 17.28 -2.94 -11.84
CA GLU A 230 17.23 -3.03 -13.29
C GLU A 230 16.11 -3.94 -13.81
N PHE A 231 15.51 -4.81 -12.98
CA PHE A 231 14.66 -5.91 -13.45
C PHE A 231 13.15 -5.70 -13.28
N ALA A 232 12.65 -4.46 -13.39
CA ALA A 232 11.20 -4.23 -13.43
C ALA A 232 10.63 -4.58 -14.82
N VAL A 233 9.36 -4.98 -14.85
CA VAL A 233 8.60 -5.23 -16.10
C VAL A 233 7.44 -4.25 -16.29
N GLY A 234 7.25 -3.36 -15.33
CA GLY A 234 6.30 -2.26 -15.36
C GLY A 234 6.84 -1.11 -14.51
N TRP A 235 6.15 0.03 -14.53
CA TRP A 235 6.48 1.19 -13.68
C TRP A 235 5.34 2.23 -13.66
N GLY A 236 5.27 3.05 -12.62
CA GLY A 236 4.38 4.21 -12.58
C GLY A 236 4.31 4.88 -11.22
N GLY A 237 3.30 5.74 -11.05
CA GLY A 237 2.95 6.37 -9.77
C GLY A 237 3.50 7.77 -9.53
N SER A 238 4.21 8.36 -10.50
CA SER A 238 4.49 9.80 -10.48
C SER A 238 3.23 10.62 -10.82
N GLU A 239 2.44 10.12 -11.76
CA GLU A 239 1.10 10.58 -12.12
C GLU A 239 0.13 9.40 -12.05
N ARG A 240 -1.15 9.62 -12.35
CA ARG A 240 -2.22 8.59 -12.31
C ARG A 240 -2.12 7.60 -13.47
N LEU A 241 -0.90 7.20 -13.79
CA LEU A 241 -0.52 6.29 -14.84
C LEU A 241 0.36 5.18 -14.24
N TRP A 242 0.05 3.95 -14.64
CA TRP A 242 0.95 2.81 -14.47
C TRP A 242 1.04 2.06 -15.79
N PHE A 243 2.22 1.54 -16.12
CA PHE A 243 2.38 0.69 -17.30
C PHE A 243 2.97 -0.66 -16.94
N ILE A 244 2.65 -1.66 -17.76
CA ILE A 244 3.29 -2.97 -17.77
C ILE A 244 3.64 -3.36 -19.20
N ASP A 245 4.81 -3.98 -19.37
CA ASP A 245 5.20 -4.65 -20.61
C ASP A 245 5.18 -6.16 -20.40
N LEU A 246 4.16 -6.80 -20.95
CA LEU A 246 3.96 -8.23 -20.85
C LEU A 246 5.00 -9.03 -21.65
N SER A 247 5.84 -8.40 -22.48
CA SER A 247 6.93 -9.07 -23.18
C SER A 247 8.30 -8.95 -22.48
N ALA A 248 8.41 -8.06 -21.49
CA ALA A 248 9.58 -7.88 -20.65
C ALA A 248 9.72 -9.02 -19.62
N GLY A 249 10.91 -9.18 -19.06
CA GLY A 249 11.13 -10.17 -18.00
C GLY A 249 11.81 -11.46 -18.46
N PRO A 250 11.71 -12.53 -17.65
CA PRO A 250 10.91 -12.68 -16.42
C PRO A 250 11.46 -11.89 -15.21
N THR A 251 10.56 -11.47 -14.33
CA THR A 251 10.88 -10.75 -13.08
C THR A 251 11.07 -11.68 -11.89
N PHE A 252 12.00 -11.35 -10.98
CA PHE A 252 12.19 -12.07 -9.72
C PHE A 252 11.22 -11.62 -8.61
N VAL A 253 10.49 -10.52 -8.81
CA VAL A 253 9.48 -10.03 -7.86
C VAL A 253 8.30 -11.00 -7.82
N SER A 254 7.80 -11.35 -9.01
CA SER A 254 6.75 -12.36 -9.23
C SER A 254 7.31 -13.56 -9.98
N MET A 255 8.16 -14.33 -9.29
CA MET A 255 8.64 -15.58 -9.88
C MET A 255 7.42 -16.48 -10.13
N TRP A 256 7.20 -16.88 -11.38
CA TRP A 256 6.22 -17.90 -11.86
C TRP A 256 4.84 -17.43 -12.30
N TYR A 257 4.30 -16.32 -11.81
CA TYR A 257 2.98 -15.84 -12.25
C TYR A 257 3.10 -14.94 -13.49
N ASP A 258 4.13 -14.10 -13.54
CA ASP A 258 4.29 -13.08 -14.57
C ASP A 258 5.45 -13.40 -15.51
N LEU A 259 5.28 -14.48 -16.29
CA LEU A 259 6.19 -14.83 -17.37
C LEU A 259 5.89 -13.97 -18.61
N PRO A 260 6.90 -13.71 -19.46
CA PRO A 260 6.68 -12.99 -20.70
C PRO A 260 5.61 -13.66 -21.58
N LEU A 261 4.66 -12.88 -22.08
CA LEU A 261 3.47 -13.33 -22.80
C LEU A 261 3.81 -14.26 -23.97
N GLN A 262 4.85 -13.93 -24.74
CA GLN A 262 5.33 -14.75 -25.85
C GLN A 262 5.83 -16.13 -25.42
N VAL A 263 6.32 -16.28 -24.20
CA VAL A 263 6.77 -17.56 -23.64
C VAL A 263 5.55 -18.41 -23.28
N ILE A 264 4.57 -17.83 -22.59
CA ILE A 264 3.36 -18.53 -22.15
C ILE A 264 2.52 -18.96 -23.37
N MET A 265 2.33 -18.05 -24.32
CA MET A 265 1.54 -18.34 -25.52
C MET A 265 2.14 -19.50 -26.32
N GLU A 266 3.46 -19.55 -26.49
CA GLU A 266 4.12 -20.64 -27.20
C GLU A 266 4.03 -21.96 -26.41
N ASP A 267 4.33 -21.94 -25.10
CA ASP A 267 4.28 -23.14 -24.25
C ASP A 267 2.90 -23.79 -24.24
N GLN A 268 1.85 -22.98 -24.19
CA GLN A 268 0.46 -23.43 -24.15
C GLN A 268 -0.20 -23.51 -25.53
N SER A 269 0.55 -23.27 -26.61
CA SER A 269 0.03 -23.28 -27.99
C SER A 269 -1.17 -22.35 -28.22
N ILE A 270 -1.16 -21.18 -27.60
CA ILE A 270 -2.21 -20.17 -27.68
C ILE A 270 -2.09 -19.42 -29.01
N ASN A 271 -3.11 -19.56 -29.86
CA ASN A 271 -3.26 -18.76 -31.06
C ASN A 271 -4.28 -17.63 -30.83
N PRO A 272 -3.86 -16.36 -30.76
CA PRO A 272 -4.76 -15.23 -30.45
C PRO A 272 -5.82 -15.00 -31.54
N TYR A 273 -5.64 -15.53 -32.75
CA TYR A 273 -6.63 -15.45 -33.84
C TYR A 273 -7.68 -16.56 -33.81
N SER A 274 -7.59 -17.51 -32.88
CA SER A 274 -8.64 -18.50 -32.64
C SER A 274 -9.60 -18.03 -31.55
N ASP A 275 -10.87 -18.42 -31.61
CA ASP A 275 -11.86 -18.03 -30.58
C ASP A 275 -11.38 -18.37 -29.15
N ALA A 276 -10.78 -19.55 -28.98
CA ALA A 276 -10.26 -19.99 -27.69
C ALA A 276 -9.05 -19.16 -27.23
N GLY A 277 -8.12 -18.84 -28.13
CA GLY A 277 -6.94 -18.03 -27.78
C GLY A 277 -7.24 -16.55 -27.60
N ALA A 278 -8.20 -16.00 -28.35
CA ALA A 278 -8.73 -14.65 -28.16
C ALA A 278 -9.41 -14.52 -26.79
N LEU A 279 -10.23 -15.50 -26.40
CA LEU A 279 -10.83 -15.56 -25.07
C LEU A 279 -9.75 -15.67 -23.98
N TRP A 280 -8.80 -16.58 -24.13
CA TRP A 280 -7.69 -16.76 -23.18
C TRP A 280 -6.91 -15.45 -22.98
N LEU A 281 -6.56 -14.74 -24.06
CA LEU A 281 -5.85 -13.47 -23.97
C LEU A 281 -6.71 -12.39 -23.30
N THR A 282 -8.01 -12.38 -23.56
CA THR A 282 -8.95 -11.45 -22.92
C THR A 282 -9.03 -11.71 -21.41
N GLU A 283 -9.13 -12.96 -20.98
CA GLU A 283 -9.12 -13.36 -19.56
C GLU A 283 -7.77 -13.01 -18.91
N PHE A 284 -6.67 -13.32 -19.58
CA PHE A 284 -5.32 -13.00 -19.12
C PHE A 284 -5.15 -11.49 -18.87
N LEU A 285 -5.61 -10.64 -19.78
CA LEU A 285 -5.56 -9.18 -19.62
C LEU A 285 -6.48 -8.68 -18.50
N ALA A 286 -7.62 -9.34 -18.27
CA ALA A 286 -8.55 -8.99 -17.20
C ALA A 286 -7.90 -9.12 -15.82
N ASP A 287 -7.07 -10.14 -15.61
CA ASP A 287 -6.36 -10.36 -14.35
C ASP A 287 -5.44 -9.18 -14.00
N TYR A 288 -4.62 -8.70 -14.95
CA TYR A 288 -3.76 -7.53 -14.72
C TYR A 288 -4.54 -6.24 -14.45
N ILE A 289 -5.66 -6.04 -15.15
CA ILE A 289 -6.51 -4.85 -14.94
C ILE A 289 -7.16 -4.92 -13.55
N TRP A 290 -7.59 -6.12 -13.12
CA TRP A 290 -8.12 -6.34 -11.79
C TRP A 290 -7.06 -6.02 -10.71
N GLU A 291 -5.83 -6.50 -10.88
CA GLU A 291 -4.71 -6.18 -9.98
C GLU A 291 -4.46 -4.67 -9.90
N PHE A 292 -4.39 -3.98 -11.04
CA PHE A 292 -4.22 -2.52 -11.08
C PHE A 292 -5.30 -1.79 -10.27
N ILE A 293 -6.56 -2.21 -10.39
CA ILE A 293 -7.68 -1.60 -9.67
C ILE A 293 -7.53 -1.82 -8.16
N TYR A 294 -7.32 -3.05 -7.75
CA TYR A 294 -7.30 -3.45 -6.34
C TYR A 294 -6.04 -2.99 -5.61
N ASN A 295 -4.93 -2.82 -6.31
CA ASN A 295 -3.67 -2.39 -5.71
C ASN A 295 -3.45 -0.87 -5.78
N LEU A 296 -3.88 -0.19 -6.86
CA LEU A 296 -3.49 1.21 -7.11
C LEU A 296 -4.69 2.15 -7.21
N ALA A 297 -5.70 1.84 -8.04
CA ALA A 297 -6.80 2.78 -8.29
C ALA A 297 -7.77 2.90 -7.11
N ALA A 298 -8.10 1.79 -6.44
CA ALA A 298 -9.01 1.70 -5.31
C ALA A 298 -8.53 0.69 -4.24
N PRO A 299 -7.33 0.92 -3.67
CA PRO A 299 -6.75 0.02 -2.67
C PRO A 299 -7.60 -0.07 -1.41
N ASP A 300 -7.47 -1.20 -0.71
CA ASP A 300 -7.96 -1.33 0.66
C ASP A 300 -6.97 -0.71 1.65
N PHE A 301 -7.45 -0.49 2.88
CA PHE A 301 -6.66 0.09 3.94
C PHE A 301 -6.27 -0.98 4.95
N VAL A 302 -5.05 -0.95 5.48
CA VAL A 302 -4.62 -1.90 6.53
C VAL A 302 -5.33 -1.57 7.83
N TYR A 303 -5.26 -0.30 8.25
CA TYR A 303 -5.94 0.25 9.41
C TYR A 303 -6.88 1.37 9.00
N ASP A 304 -7.81 1.74 9.89
CA ASP A 304 -8.70 2.86 9.62
C ASP A 304 -7.90 4.16 9.48
N PRO A 305 -7.93 4.85 8.31
CA PRO A 305 -7.09 6.03 8.09
C PRO A 305 -7.44 7.16 9.07
N PRO A 306 -6.50 7.57 9.95
CA PRO A 306 -6.70 8.66 10.88
C PRO A 306 -6.52 10.00 10.18
N TRP A 307 -7.35 10.97 10.53
CA TRP A 307 -7.12 12.37 10.19
C TRP A 307 -7.06 13.23 11.45
N SER A 308 -6.10 14.14 11.46
CA SER A 308 -5.95 15.18 12.47
C SER A 308 -5.34 16.44 11.86
N GLU A 309 -5.64 17.60 12.43
CA GLU A 309 -5.06 18.89 12.04
C GLU A 309 -3.56 18.91 12.30
N LYS A 310 -3.08 18.16 13.30
CA LYS A 310 -1.67 17.98 13.59
C LYS A 310 -1.30 16.50 13.67
N ILE A 311 -0.26 16.12 12.96
CA ILE A 311 0.34 14.79 13.01
C ILE A 311 1.71 14.90 13.67
N LYS A 312 1.88 14.21 14.80
CA LYS A 312 3.16 14.15 15.50
C LYS A 312 3.74 12.74 15.41
N VAL A 313 4.83 12.60 14.65
CA VAL A 313 5.58 11.34 14.55
C VAL A 313 6.61 11.31 15.68
N LYS A 314 6.43 10.39 16.63
CA LYS A 314 7.39 10.16 17.73
C LYS A 314 8.19 8.89 17.45
N ILE A 315 9.51 9.03 17.37
CA ILE A 315 10.42 7.92 17.04
C ILE A 315 11.34 7.64 18.24
N ALA A 316 11.36 6.41 18.73
CA ALA A 316 12.32 5.96 19.73
C ALA A 316 13.24 4.91 19.10
N ILE A 317 14.54 5.22 19.01
CA ILE A 317 15.54 4.30 18.47
C ILE A 317 16.36 3.75 19.63
N ILE A 318 16.21 2.45 19.90
CA ILE A 318 16.88 1.74 20.97
C ILE A 318 18.14 1.06 20.41
N ASP A 319 19.30 1.57 20.81
CA ASP A 319 20.60 1.06 20.40
C ASP A 319 21.02 -0.13 21.26
N CYS A 320 20.91 -1.32 20.68
CA CYS A 320 21.29 -2.62 21.25
C CYS A 320 22.65 -3.11 20.73
N ARG A 321 23.46 -2.22 20.14
CA ARG A 321 24.79 -2.56 19.60
C ARG A 321 25.86 -2.58 20.68
N GLU A 322 26.99 -3.20 20.38
CA GLU A 322 28.17 -3.14 21.22
C GLU A 322 28.91 -1.79 21.05
N GLU A 323 29.69 -1.36 22.04
CA GLU A 323 30.32 -0.03 22.05
C GLU A 323 31.22 0.24 20.83
N LEU A 324 31.91 -0.79 20.31
CA LEU A 324 32.72 -0.66 19.09
C LEU A 324 31.87 -0.44 17.84
N GLU A 325 30.71 -1.09 17.75
CA GLU A 325 29.77 -0.95 16.63
C GLU A 325 29.10 0.44 16.66
N LYS A 326 28.73 0.92 17.86
CA LYS A 326 28.21 2.29 18.08
C LYS A 326 29.22 3.35 17.67
N ALA A 327 30.49 3.16 18.02
CA ALA A 327 31.56 4.08 17.64
C ALA A 327 31.82 4.09 16.13
N ASN A 328 31.66 2.94 15.46
CA ASN A 328 31.86 2.86 14.01
C ASN A 328 30.71 3.49 13.22
N VAL A 329 29.46 3.25 13.62
CA VAL A 329 28.28 3.84 12.99
C VAL A 329 27.42 4.54 14.05
N PRO A 330 27.55 5.88 14.20
CA PRO A 330 26.67 6.64 15.09
C PRO A 330 25.21 6.46 14.71
N ILE A 331 24.34 6.20 15.70
CA ILE A 331 22.94 5.85 15.45
C ILE A 331 22.18 7.00 14.77
N GLU A 332 22.53 8.24 15.08
CA GLU A 332 21.96 9.45 14.49
C GLU A 332 22.25 9.57 12.99
N SER A 333 23.30 8.90 12.49
CA SER A 333 23.62 8.86 11.05
C SER A 333 22.77 7.86 10.27
N THR A 334 21.93 7.09 10.96
CA THR A 334 21.08 6.06 10.33
C THR A 334 19.64 6.51 10.14
N VAL A 335 19.32 7.77 10.43
CA VAL A 335 17.95 8.31 10.31
C VAL A 335 17.98 9.78 9.91
N ASN A 336 17.04 10.18 9.05
CA ASN A 336 16.89 11.54 8.55
C ASN A 336 15.47 12.04 8.82
N LEU A 337 15.31 12.78 9.92
CA LEU A 337 14.01 13.30 10.35
C LEU A 337 13.41 14.31 9.36
N THR A 338 14.25 15.03 8.62
CA THR A 338 13.77 15.98 7.58
C THR A 338 13.14 15.22 6.41
N LEU A 339 13.72 14.08 6.04
CA LEU A 339 13.19 13.21 4.99
C LEU A 339 11.86 12.59 5.39
N ILE A 340 11.78 12.06 6.63
CA ILE A 340 10.54 11.53 7.20
C ILE A 340 9.46 12.62 7.26
N LYS A 341 9.77 13.81 7.79
CA LYS A 341 8.84 14.94 7.85
C LYS A 341 8.33 15.31 6.46
N ARG A 342 9.23 15.41 5.47
CA ARG A 342 8.85 15.73 4.08
C ARG A 342 7.89 14.68 3.51
N ALA A 343 8.18 13.40 3.70
CA ALA A 343 7.35 12.32 3.18
C ALA A 343 5.93 12.36 3.76
N VAL A 344 5.81 12.55 5.07
CA VAL A 344 4.51 12.61 5.77
C VAL A 344 3.76 13.89 5.44
N SER A 345 4.44 15.05 5.36
CA SER A 345 3.82 16.32 4.94
C SER A 345 3.29 16.28 3.51
N ASP A 346 4.01 15.61 2.61
CA ASP A 346 3.60 15.43 1.22
C ASP A 346 2.41 14.45 1.08
N LEU A 347 2.29 13.49 2.02
CA LEU A 347 1.16 12.56 2.08
C LEU A 347 -0.10 13.20 2.69
N LEU A 348 0.05 14.06 3.70
CA LEU A 348 -1.02 14.72 4.44
C LEU A 348 -0.89 16.25 4.35
N PRO A 349 -1.16 16.85 3.17
CA PRO A 349 -0.89 18.27 2.92
C PRO A 349 -1.75 19.24 3.74
N LEU A 350 -2.86 18.76 4.33
CA LEU A 350 -3.75 19.57 5.18
C LEU A 350 -3.49 19.40 6.68
N SER A 351 -2.42 18.70 7.05
CA SER A 351 -2.01 18.50 8.44
C SER A 351 -0.68 19.20 8.72
N GLU A 352 -0.56 19.83 9.88
CA GLU A 352 0.74 20.25 10.39
C GLU A 352 1.51 19.00 10.85
N VAL A 353 2.70 18.76 10.29
CA VAL A 353 3.50 17.59 10.62
C VAL A 353 4.72 17.96 11.46
N ASP A 354 4.86 17.31 12.61
CA ASP A 354 6.05 17.36 13.44
C ASP A 354 6.67 15.96 13.57
N VAL A 355 8.00 15.91 13.60
CA VAL A 355 8.77 14.65 13.69
C VAL A 355 9.87 14.84 14.70
N GLU A 356 9.83 14.04 15.77
CA GLU A 356 10.85 14.01 16.81
C GLU A 356 11.41 12.60 16.96
N ALA A 357 12.70 12.52 17.27
CA ALA A 357 13.34 11.25 17.59
C ALA A 357 14.11 11.35 18.90
N VAL A 358 14.05 10.27 19.69
CA VAL A 358 14.87 10.05 20.87
C VAL A 358 15.74 8.82 20.64
N PHE A 359 17.00 8.91 21.06
CA PHE A 359 17.98 7.83 20.96
C PHE A 359 18.22 7.28 22.36
N LEU A 360 17.94 5.99 22.53
CA LEU A 360 17.93 5.29 23.81
C LEU A 360 18.98 4.19 23.79
N ASN A 361 19.61 3.93 24.93
CA ASN A 361 20.53 2.80 25.06
C ASN A 361 19.83 1.64 25.74
N ILE A 362 20.00 0.41 25.23
CA ILE A 362 19.37 -0.77 25.83
C ILE A 362 19.78 -1.01 27.29
N THR A 363 20.94 -0.50 27.70
CA THR A 363 21.45 -0.60 29.08
C THR A 363 20.59 0.18 30.09
N ASP A 364 19.85 1.19 29.65
CA ASP A 364 18.90 1.94 30.48
C ASP A 364 17.61 1.15 30.77
N PHE A 365 17.38 0.05 30.04
CA PHE A 365 16.17 -0.78 30.12
C PHE A 365 16.53 -2.25 30.42
N PRO A 366 16.97 -2.57 31.65
CA PRO A 366 17.51 -3.90 31.98
C PRO A 366 16.52 -5.05 31.76
N GLU A 367 15.22 -4.83 32.01
CA GLU A 367 14.20 -5.84 31.76
C GLU A 367 14.05 -6.17 30.27
N LEU A 368 14.00 -5.14 29.42
CA LEU A 368 13.95 -5.30 27.96
C LEU A 368 15.23 -5.96 27.45
N ASN A 369 16.39 -5.59 27.98
CA ASN A 369 17.67 -6.20 27.60
C ASN A 369 17.69 -7.70 27.92
N VAL A 370 17.24 -8.09 29.12
CA VAL A 370 17.10 -9.51 29.50
C VAL A 370 16.13 -10.22 28.56
N LEU A 371 15.04 -9.57 28.18
CA LEU A 371 14.04 -10.13 27.28
C LEU A 371 14.60 -10.38 25.88
N ILE A 372 15.27 -9.40 25.28
CA ILE A 372 15.92 -9.52 23.97
C ILE A 372 16.92 -10.67 23.97
N ASN A 373 17.76 -10.77 25.00
CA ASN A 373 18.74 -11.85 25.10
C ASN A 373 18.10 -13.22 25.31
N LYS A 374 17.06 -13.30 26.15
CA LYS A 374 16.32 -14.53 26.43
C LYS A 374 15.61 -15.08 25.18
N TYR A 375 15.08 -14.19 24.35
CA TYR A 375 14.34 -14.53 23.13
C TYR A 375 15.16 -14.36 21.85
N SER A 376 16.49 -14.22 21.99
CA SER A 376 17.43 -14.34 20.88
C SER A 376 17.71 -15.80 20.57
N GLY A 377 17.92 -16.10 19.29
CA GLY A 377 18.31 -17.43 18.84
C GLY A 377 19.16 -17.37 17.58
N LYS A 378 19.64 -18.54 17.18
CA LYS A 378 20.33 -18.74 15.92
C LYS A 378 19.56 -19.76 15.13
N LEU A 379 19.03 -19.37 13.99
CA LEU A 379 18.44 -20.31 13.05
C LEU A 379 19.58 -21.02 12.34
N ASP A 380 19.76 -22.29 12.66
CA ASP A 380 20.66 -23.22 11.99
C ASP A 380 19.89 -24.52 11.75
N SER A 381 18.94 -24.45 10.81
CA SER A 381 18.00 -25.53 10.55
C SER A 381 18.31 -26.21 9.22
N TRP A 382 18.67 -27.48 9.28
CA TRP A 382 18.79 -28.35 8.11
C TRP A 382 17.51 -28.32 7.24
N MET A 383 16.31 -28.45 7.82
CA MET A 383 15.07 -28.42 7.02
C MET A 383 14.84 -27.09 6.30
N HIS A 384 14.96 -25.94 7.00
CA HIS A 384 14.91 -24.62 6.38
C HIS A 384 15.89 -24.48 5.21
N LYS A 385 17.16 -24.85 5.42
CA LYS A 385 18.21 -24.82 4.39
C LYS A 385 17.80 -25.60 3.12
N TYR A 386 17.21 -26.79 3.28
CA TYR A 386 16.80 -27.65 2.16
C TYR A 386 15.47 -27.24 1.52
N LEU A 387 14.51 -26.71 2.29
CA LEU A 387 13.20 -26.32 1.78
C LEU A 387 13.21 -24.93 1.11
N PHE A 388 14.05 -24.02 1.59
CA PHE A 388 14.13 -22.64 1.10
C PHE A 388 15.35 -22.37 0.21
N LEU A 389 16.28 -23.32 0.11
CA LEU A 389 17.47 -23.23 -0.72
C LEU A 389 18.33 -21.98 -0.42
N SER A 390 18.32 -21.53 0.84
CA SER A 390 19.02 -20.34 1.30
C SER A 390 19.88 -20.68 2.52
N PRO A 391 21.13 -20.17 2.61
CA PRO A 391 21.96 -20.34 3.79
C PRO A 391 21.35 -19.56 4.96
N MET A 392 20.49 -20.22 5.73
CA MET A 392 19.91 -19.62 6.93
C MET A 392 20.84 -19.88 8.11
N ASN A 393 21.92 -19.12 8.19
CA ASN A 393 22.74 -18.98 9.39
C ASN A 393 22.44 -17.60 10.00
N ILE A 394 21.19 -17.40 10.42
CA ILE A 394 20.66 -16.08 10.79
C ILE A 394 20.49 -15.99 12.30
N SER A 395 21.03 -14.95 12.90
CA SER A 395 20.74 -14.62 14.29
C SER A 395 19.45 -13.82 14.35
N TYR A 396 18.56 -14.18 15.28
CA TYR A 396 17.26 -13.55 15.37
C TYR A 396 16.87 -13.18 16.79
N VAL A 397 15.96 -12.24 16.92
CA VAL A 397 15.16 -11.93 18.10
C VAL A 397 13.71 -12.23 17.75
N ASP A 398 13.08 -13.09 18.55
CA ASP A 398 11.64 -13.31 18.44
C ASP A 398 10.91 -12.00 18.79
N ALA A 399 10.24 -11.40 17.80
CA ALA A 399 9.62 -10.09 17.94
C ALA A 399 8.37 -10.11 18.82
N GLN A 400 7.68 -11.25 18.95
CA GLN A 400 6.40 -11.31 19.65
C GLN A 400 6.51 -11.00 21.16
N PRO A 401 7.43 -11.60 21.94
CA PRO A 401 7.63 -11.22 23.34
C PRO A 401 8.06 -9.75 23.51
N ILE A 402 8.84 -9.22 22.58
CA ILE A 402 9.31 -7.83 22.61
C ILE A 402 8.14 -6.88 22.39
N TYR A 403 7.30 -7.13 21.39
CA TYR A 403 6.06 -6.40 21.14
C TYR A 403 5.15 -6.38 22.38
N GLU A 404 4.90 -7.55 23.00
CA GLU A 404 4.06 -7.66 24.21
C GLU A 404 4.59 -6.84 25.39
N TYR A 405 5.93 -6.82 25.58
CA TYR A 405 6.55 -6.00 26.61
C TYR A 405 6.39 -4.50 26.30
N LEU A 406 6.69 -4.08 25.08
CA LEU A 406 6.58 -2.68 24.66
C LEU A 406 5.14 -2.18 24.78
N LYS A 407 4.15 -2.97 24.35
CA LYS A 407 2.74 -2.65 24.47
C LYS A 407 2.30 -2.39 25.91
N ARG A 408 2.79 -3.17 26.88
CA ARG A 408 2.45 -3.00 28.32
C ARG A 408 3.19 -1.84 28.98
N ASN A 409 4.29 -1.41 28.39
CA ASN A 409 5.19 -0.40 28.95
C ASN A 409 5.38 0.78 27.98
N LEU A 410 4.39 1.04 27.12
CA LEU A 410 4.54 1.95 26.00
C LEU A 410 4.86 3.37 26.46
N ASP A 411 4.27 3.79 27.59
CA ASP A 411 4.51 5.09 28.23
C ASP A 411 5.99 5.33 28.62
N LEU A 412 6.79 4.27 28.82
CA LEU A 412 8.22 4.40 29.10
C LEU A 412 9.03 4.88 27.88
N PHE A 413 8.55 4.54 26.68
CA PHE A 413 9.23 4.84 25.41
C PHE A 413 8.56 5.99 24.66
N MET A 414 7.24 6.12 24.86
CA MET A 414 6.35 7.05 24.16
C MET A 414 5.36 7.66 25.17
N PRO A 415 5.80 8.58 26.04
CA PRO A 415 4.87 9.27 26.92
C PRO A 415 3.90 10.12 26.08
N GLU A 416 2.67 10.25 26.56
CA GLU A 416 1.60 11.05 25.94
C GLU A 416 1.24 10.51 24.54
N ILE A 417 0.62 9.34 24.47
CA ILE A 417 -0.07 8.90 23.25
C ILE A 417 -1.52 9.38 23.33
N SER A 418 -1.90 10.22 22.39
CA SER A 418 -3.24 10.74 22.20
C SER A 418 -3.59 10.76 20.72
N GLY A 419 -4.89 10.70 20.44
CA GLY A 419 -5.41 10.76 19.09
C GLY A 419 -6.80 11.34 19.08
N ASP A 420 -6.93 12.54 18.52
CA ASP A 420 -8.20 13.14 18.16
C ASP A 420 -8.04 14.03 16.92
N ARG A 421 -9.08 14.82 16.62
CA ARG A 421 -9.09 15.75 15.48
C ARG A 421 -8.00 16.84 15.60
N SER A 422 -7.59 17.21 16.80
CA SER A 422 -6.60 18.27 17.03
C SER A 422 -5.16 17.77 16.90
N GLU A 423 -4.86 16.60 17.47
CA GLU A 423 -3.55 15.98 17.34
C GLU A 423 -3.64 14.45 17.31
N TYR A 424 -2.94 13.84 16.35
CA TYR A 424 -2.74 12.40 16.27
C TYR A 424 -1.25 12.06 16.30
N ILE A 425 -0.90 11.10 17.18
CA ILE A 425 0.48 10.68 17.38
C ILE A 425 0.73 9.37 16.66
N VAL A 426 1.80 9.34 15.84
CA VAL A 426 2.29 8.14 15.15
C VAL A 426 3.53 7.63 15.90
N PRO A 427 3.39 6.63 16.78
CA PRO A 427 4.53 6.08 17.53
C PRO A 427 5.32 5.05 16.72
N VAL A 428 6.64 5.21 16.70
CA VAL A 428 7.59 4.32 16.02
C VAL A 428 8.68 3.89 16.99
N ILE A 429 8.84 2.59 17.21
CA ILE A 429 9.91 2.03 18.05
C ILE A 429 10.83 1.20 17.17
N ALA A 430 12.06 1.68 17.00
CA ALA A 430 13.08 1.04 16.19
C ALA A 430 14.22 0.49 17.06
N PHE A 431 14.79 -0.64 16.66
CA PHE A 431 15.92 -1.29 17.32
C PHE A 431 17.10 -1.36 16.37
N ALA A 432 18.28 -0.96 16.88
CA ALA A 432 19.56 -1.21 16.23
C ALA A 432 20.25 -2.38 16.93
N PHE A 433 20.31 -3.54 16.30
CA PHE A 433 20.88 -4.74 16.88
C PHE A 433 22.38 -4.90 16.58
N SER A 434 23.09 -5.51 17.52
CA SER A 434 24.49 -5.92 17.31
C SER A 434 24.62 -6.96 16.20
N GLN A 435 25.74 -6.95 15.47
CA GLN A 435 26.11 -7.96 14.47
C GLN A 435 25.03 -8.15 13.38
N ASP A 436 24.71 -9.39 13.04
CA ASP A 436 23.73 -9.82 12.04
C ASP A 436 22.49 -10.41 12.71
N LYS A 437 21.94 -9.67 13.68
CA LYS A 437 20.78 -10.07 14.48
C LYS A 437 19.56 -9.27 14.05
N HIS A 438 18.46 -9.96 13.77
CA HIS A 438 17.26 -9.36 13.21
C HIS A 438 15.97 -9.73 13.95
N PHE A 439 14.92 -8.93 13.80
CA PHE A 439 13.59 -9.39 14.21
C PHE A 439 13.08 -10.49 13.28
N MET A 440 12.42 -11.48 13.89
CA MET A 440 11.70 -12.55 13.20
C MET A 440 10.42 -12.91 13.97
N PHE A 441 9.41 -13.39 13.25
CA PHE A 441 8.24 -14.03 13.85
C PHE A 441 8.35 -15.55 13.74
N LYS A 442 7.72 -16.24 14.69
CA LYS A 442 7.56 -17.69 14.63
C LYS A 442 6.14 -18.04 14.27
N TYR A 443 5.99 -19.00 13.37
CA TYR A 443 4.70 -19.61 13.08
C TYR A 443 4.86 -21.12 12.93
N LYS A 444 4.20 -21.89 13.81
CA LYS A 444 4.43 -23.34 13.94
C LYS A 444 5.93 -23.62 14.15
N TRP A 445 6.57 -24.34 13.22
CA TRP A 445 8.01 -24.63 13.26
C TRP A 445 8.85 -23.65 12.42
N LEU A 446 8.19 -22.74 11.68
CA LEU A 446 8.84 -21.79 10.79
C LEU A 446 9.33 -20.57 11.57
N ILE A 447 10.57 -20.20 11.30
CA ILE A 447 11.14 -18.92 11.70
C ILE A 447 11.22 -18.06 10.44
N ALA A 448 10.45 -16.98 10.46
CA ALA A 448 10.08 -16.21 9.30
C ALA A 448 10.94 -14.94 9.15
N GLY A 449 11.48 -14.72 7.96
CA GLY A 449 12.02 -13.44 7.51
C GLY A 449 11.35 -12.99 6.21
N LEU A 450 11.22 -11.68 5.99
CA LEU A 450 10.35 -11.09 4.94
C LEU A 450 11.13 -10.37 3.83
N ASN A 451 12.38 -9.96 4.09
CA ASN A 451 13.12 -9.08 3.20
C ASN A 451 13.96 -9.87 2.17
N PRO A 452 13.88 -9.57 0.86
CA PRO A 452 14.68 -10.25 -0.17
C PRO A 452 16.19 -9.98 -0.14
N GLU A 453 16.62 -8.84 0.44
CA GLU A 453 18.04 -8.48 0.57
C GLU A 453 18.69 -9.09 1.82
N SER A 454 18.02 -9.04 2.97
CA SER A 454 18.57 -9.51 4.26
C SER A 454 18.00 -10.84 4.76
N GLY A 455 16.86 -11.30 4.22
CA GLY A 455 16.15 -12.48 4.71
C GLY A 455 15.51 -12.27 6.09
N ALA A 456 15.27 -11.02 6.51
CA ALA A 456 14.80 -10.62 7.84
C ALA A 456 13.53 -9.76 7.80
N ILE A 457 12.94 -9.43 8.96
CA ILE A 457 11.83 -8.46 9.05
C ILE A 457 12.42 -7.13 9.48
N TRP A 458 12.43 -6.13 8.58
CA TRP A 458 12.91 -4.80 8.90
C TRP A 458 11.88 -3.98 9.68
N GLY A 459 10.59 -4.13 9.37
CA GLY A 459 9.51 -3.38 9.99
C GLY A 459 8.19 -4.14 9.97
N ILE A 460 7.32 -3.79 10.93
CA ILE A 460 5.91 -4.14 10.94
C ILE A 460 5.12 -3.08 11.70
N SER A 461 3.96 -2.70 11.16
CA SER A 461 3.06 -1.75 11.79
C SER A 461 1.93 -2.45 12.52
N PHE A 462 1.90 -2.28 13.83
CA PHE A 462 0.75 -2.65 14.66
C PHE A 462 -0.16 -1.44 14.88
N ARG A 463 -1.37 -1.68 15.39
CA ARG A 463 -2.32 -0.61 15.72
C ARG A 463 -1.72 0.38 16.73
N GLU A 464 -0.93 -0.12 17.68
CA GLU A 464 -0.39 0.69 18.77
C GLU A 464 0.89 1.42 18.39
N PHE A 465 1.77 0.82 17.56
CA PHE A 465 3.04 1.40 17.12
C PHE A 465 3.68 0.60 15.98
N ALA A 466 4.55 1.25 15.22
CA ALA A 466 5.46 0.58 14.29
C ALA A 466 6.65 -0.01 15.05
N LEU A 467 6.94 -1.30 14.80
CA LEU A 467 8.09 -2.01 15.34
C LEU A 467 9.11 -2.25 14.23
N ILE A 468 10.30 -1.71 14.38
CA ILE A 468 11.36 -1.74 13.36
C ILE A 468 12.64 -2.34 13.95
N GLY A 469 13.37 -3.14 13.18
CA GLY A 469 14.64 -3.73 13.59
C GLY A 469 15.63 -3.78 12.43
N LEU A 470 16.72 -3.02 12.57
CA LEU A 470 17.89 -3.13 11.69
C LEU A 470 19.10 -3.56 12.52
N SER A 471 20.07 -4.18 11.85
CA SER A 471 21.28 -4.70 12.46
C SER A 471 22.50 -3.88 12.06
N TYR A 472 23.60 -4.05 12.81
CA TYR A 472 24.88 -3.48 12.44
C TYR A 472 25.35 -3.93 11.04
N ARG A 473 24.99 -5.16 10.64
CA ARG A 473 25.23 -5.65 9.27
C ARG A 473 24.49 -4.80 8.23
N ASP A 474 23.23 -4.41 8.47
CA ASP A 474 22.45 -3.60 7.52
C ASP A 474 23.09 -2.22 7.33
N PHE A 475 23.55 -1.59 8.42
CA PHE A 475 24.23 -0.28 8.37
C PHE A 475 25.55 -0.27 7.58
N LEU A 476 26.12 -1.46 7.35
CA LEU A 476 27.34 -1.72 6.58
C LEU A 476 27.08 -2.74 5.46
N TYR A 477 25.85 -2.84 4.96
CA TYR A 477 25.46 -3.88 4.01
C TYR A 477 26.34 -3.89 2.75
N GLY A 478 26.88 -2.73 2.37
CA GLY A 478 27.82 -2.59 1.26
C GLY A 478 29.12 -3.40 1.41
N GLU A 479 29.56 -3.73 2.62
CA GLU A 479 30.73 -4.59 2.86
C GLU A 479 30.50 -6.05 2.47
N TYR A 480 29.23 -6.46 2.45
CA TYR A 480 28.77 -7.81 2.15
C TYR A 480 28.10 -7.93 0.78
N ALA A 481 27.87 -6.79 0.13
CA ALA A 481 27.35 -6.72 -1.21
C ALA A 481 28.42 -7.10 -2.24
N GLU A 482 27.95 -7.40 -3.45
CA GLU A 482 28.81 -7.68 -4.60
C GLU A 482 28.25 -6.99 -5.85
N PRO A 483 29.02 -6.09 -6.49
CA PRO A 483 30.33 -5.60 -6.03
C PRO A 483 30.23 -4.87 -4.68
N LYS A 484 31.28 -4.98 -3.86
CA LYS A 484 31.38 -4.28 -2.57
C LYS A 484 31.19 -2.77 -2.71
N GLN A 485 30.53 -2.20 -1.72
CA GLN A 485 30.25 -0.78 -1.56
C GLN A 485 30.78 -0.32 -0.19
N GLU A 486 32.09 -0.14 -0.09
CA GLU A 486 32.78 0.13 1.18
C GLU A 486 32.19 1.33 1.93
N GLY A 487 31.99 1.16 3.24
CA GLY A 487 31.46 2.16 4.17
C GLY A 487 29.97 2.46 4.02
N LYS A 488 29.27 1.82 3.08
CA LYS A 488 27.85 2.08 2.76
C LYS A 488 26.94 1.01 3.35
N GLY A 489 25.69 1.37 3.57
CA GLY A 489 24.66 0.46 4.04
C GLY A 489 23.26 1.05 3.91
N LEU A 490 22.36 0.52 4.71
CA LEU A 490 20.96 0.90 4.77
C LEU A 490 20.68 1.66 6.07
N GLY A 491 19.74 2.59 6.09
CA GLY A 491 19.28 3.26 7.30
C GLY A 491 17.81 3.03 7.61
N PHE A 492 17.34 3.65 8.69
CA PHE A 492 15.97 3.53 9.17
C PHE A 492 14.98 4.38 8.38
N SER A 493 15.40 5.46 7.70
CA SER A 493 14.44 6.45 7.17
C SER A 493 13.41 5.84 6.24
N GLN A 494 13.82 4.98 5.31
CA GLN A 494 12.90 4.38 4.34
C GLN A 494 11.90 3.45 5.04
N VAL A 495 12.39 2.60 5.96
CA VAL A 495 11.54 1.66 6.71
C VAL A 495 10.58 2.42 7.63
N ILE A 496 11.05 3.48 8.30
CA ILE A 496 10.18 4.35 9.12
C ILE A 496 9.08 4.97 8.27
N ILE A 497 9.41 5.52 7.09
CA ILE A 497 8.40 6.12 6.20
C ILE A 497 7.38 5.05 5.75
N HIS A 498 7.84 3.86 5.37
CA HIS A 498 6.98 2.73 4.97
C HIS A 498 6.00 2.34 6.07
N GLU A 499 6.50 2.12 7.29
CA GLU A 499 5.66 1.73 8.42
C GLU A 499 4.70 2.84 8.85
N ILE A 500 5.12 4.11 8.79
CA ILE A 500 4.20 5.24 9.00
C ILE A 500 3.05 5.21 7.98
N GLY A 501 3.33 4.86 6.71
CA GLY A 501 2.30 4.69 5.69
C GLY A 501 1.22 3.69 6.12
N HIS A 502 1.62 2.52 6.65
CA HIS A 502 0.69 1.55 7.21
C HIS A 502 -0.08 2.10 8.41
N MET A 503 0.58 2.78 9.35
CA MET A 503 -0.09 3.40 10.50
C MET A 503 -1.10 4.48 10.12
N LEU A 504 -0.92 5.12 8.96
CA LEU A 504 -1.87 6.05 8.35
C LEU A 504 -2.94 5.35 7.49
N GLY A 505 -2.88 4.02 7.40
CA GLY A 505 -3.89 3.17 6.79
C GLY A 505 -3.50 2.60 5.43
N LEU A 506 -2.40 3.02 4.79
CA LEU A 506 -2.04 2.53 3.46
C LEU A 506 -1.73 1.03 3.46
N ALA A 507 -2.18 0.33 2.42
CA ALA A 507 -1.75 -1.04 2.13
C ALA A 507 -0.56 -1.06 1.19
N HIS A 508 0.06 -2.23 1.05
CA HIS A 508 1.05 -2.42 0.00
C HIS A 508 0.40 -2.29 -1.38
N PRO A 509 1.08 -1.67 -2.35
CA PRO A 509 0.61 -1.58 -3.73
C PRO A 509 0.73 -2.94 -4.46
N HIS A 510 0.99 -4.02 -3.74
CA HIS A 510 1.12 -5.38 -4.25
C HIS A 510 0.41 -6.38 -3.33
N THR A 511 -0.71 -5.96 -2.73
CA THR A 511 -1.52 -6.80 -1.82
C THR A 511 -2.24 -7.90 -2.60
N TYR A 512 -2.72 -7.58 -3.79
CA TYR A 512 -3.56 -8.43 -4.62
C TYR A 512 -2.84 -8.99 -5.86
N GLY A 513 -1.53 -8.77 -5.95
CA GLY A 513 -0.66 -9.19 -7.05
C GLY A 513 0.70 -8.53 -6.92
N ASP A 514 1.79 -9.23 -7.28
CA ASP A 514 3.15 -8.82 -6.92
C ASP A 514 3.68 -7.66 -7.79
N LEU A 515 3.11 -7.42 -8.98
CA LEU A 515 3.65 -6.47 -9.95
C LEU A 515 3.40 -5.00 -9.60
N GLY A 516 2.40 -4.72 -8.77
CA GLY A 516 2.21 -3.36 -8.27
C GLY A 516 3.34 -2.91 -7.32
N ASP A 517 4.31 -3.78 -7.01
CA ASP A 517 5.58 -3.39 -6.38
C ASP A 517 6.45 -2.53 -7.32
N PHE A 518 6.16 -2.49 -8.63
CA PHE A 518 6.80 -1.56 -9.54
C PHE A 518 6.11 -0.19 -9.58
N VAL A 519 6.04 0.47 -8.43
CA VAL A 519 5.45 1.82 -8.31
C VAL A 519 6.40 2.73 -7.53
N SER A 520 6.49 4.01 -7.92
CA SER A 520 7.28 5.03 -7.24
C SER A 520 6.61 5.44 -5.91
N SER A 521 6.68 4.56 -4.91
CA SER A 521 6.09 4.75 -3.58
C SER A 521 6.97 4.16 -2.48
N ALA A 522 7.03 4.84 -1.33
CA ALA A 522 7.60 4.29 -0.11
C ALA A 522 6.90 3.00 0.35
N MET A 523 5.65 2.77 -0.09
CA MET A 523 4.91 1.53 0.16
C MET A 523 5.37 0.36 -0.71
N SER A 524 6.22 0.58 -1.71
CA SER A 524 6.81 -0.47 -2.54
C SER A 524 8.17 -0.91 -2.01
N TYR A 525 8.39 -2.22 -1.97
CA TYR A 525 9.68 -2.82 -1.62
C TYR A 525 10.71 -2.67 -2.74
N PHE A 526 10.30 -2.84 -3.99
CA PHE A 526 11.20 -2.72 -5.13
C PHE A 526 11.68 -1.28 -5.32
N SER A 527 10.81 -0.29 -5.26
CA SER A 527 11.19 1.09 -5.58
C SER A 527 12.11 1.74 -4.54
N TYR A 528 11.98 1.35 -3.27
CA TYR A 528 12.76 1.89 -2.15
C TYR A 528 12.72 3.44 -2.11
N GLU A 529 11.54 4.01 -2.33
CA GLU A 529 11.34 5.45 -2.37
C GLU A 529 11.15 6.05 -0.97
N TYR A 530 11.43 7.35 -0.87
CA TYR A 530 11.21 8.15 0.34
C TYR A 530 10.00 9.07 0.23
N LYS A 531 9.17 8.85 -0.79
CA LYS A 531 7.95 9.61 -1.09
C LYS A 531 6.83 8.63 -1.37
N PHE A 532 5.60 9.04 -1.11
CA PHE A 532 4.42 8.28 -1.48
C PHE A 532 4.01 8.60 -2.92
N SER A 533 3.45 7.62 -3.63
CA SER A 533 2.97 7.81 -5.00
C SER A 533 1.70 8.67 -5.02
N ILE A 534 1.29 9.13 -6.20
CA ILE A 534 -0.01 9.79 -6.34
C ILE A 534 -1.17 8.85 -5.98
N PHE A 535 -1.02 7.53 -6.16
CA PHE A 535 -2.06 6.55 -5.81
C PHE A 535 -2.29 6.51 -4.29
N ASP A 536 -1.22 6.55 -3.50
CA ASP A 536 -1.27 6.60 -2.04
C ASP A 536 -1.94 7.89 -1.55
N LYS A 537 -1.53 9.03 -2.13
CA LYS A 537 -2.08 10.35 -1.81
C LYS A 537 -3.56 10.45 -2.14
N ASP A 538 -3.94 9.97 -3.33
CA ASP A 538 -5.33 9.91 -3.75
C ASP A 538 -6.15 9.00 -2.84
N ALA A 539 -5.63 7.83 -2.44
CA ALA A 539 -6.32 6.92 -1.53
C ALA A 539 -6.64 7.58 -0.19
N LEU A 540 -5.65 8.24 0.45
CA LEU A 540 -5.87 8.93 1.73
C LEU A 540 -6.73 10.18 1.61
N ALA A 541 -6.48 11.03 0.61
CA ALA A 541 -7.29 12.24 0.43
C ALA A 541 -8.77 11.88 0.15
N ARG A 542 -9.02 10.83 -0.64
CA ARG A 542 -10.38 10.33 -0.89
C ARG A 542 -11.05 9.82 0.38
N ILE A 543 -10.42 8.91 1.11
CA ILE A 543 -11.08 8.33 2.30
C ILE A 543 -11.33 9.36 3.40
N HIS A 544 -10.43 10.33 3.58
CA HIS A 544 -10.67 11.46 4.49
C HIS A 544 -11.85 12.30 4.01
N THR A 545 -11.90 12.62 2.71
CA THR A 545 -13.03 13.34 2.12
C THR A 545 -14.34 12.58 2.31
N ASP A 546 -14.34 11.29 2.00
CA ASP A 546 -15.51 10.41 2.02
C ASP A 546 -16.08 10.26 3.43
N LYS A 547 -15.22 10.03 4.44
CA LYS A 547 -15.63 9.95 5.85
C LYS A 547 -16.25 11.25 6.34
N LEU A 548 -15.64 12.39 6.01
CA LEU A 548 -16.13 13.71 6.41
C LEU A 548 -17.44 14.06 5.70
N LEU A 549 -17.58 13.72 4.41
CA LEU A 549 -18.84 13.87 3.68
C LEU A 549 -19.96 13.02 4.31
N MET A 550 -19.69 11.75 4.59
CA MET A 550 -20.67 10.87 5.23
C MET A 550 -21.10 11.40 6.60
N LYS A 551 -20.20 12.03 7.36
CA LYS A 551 -20.53 12.72 8.61
C LYS A 551 -21.39 13.96 8.34
N ALA A 552 -20.98 14.85 7.44
CA ALA A 552 -21.72 16.06 7.11
C ALA A 552 -23.15 15.74 6.61
N TYR A 553 -23.30 14.73 5.76
CA TYR A 553 -24.61 14.25 5.30
C TYR A 553 -25.49 13.77 6.45
N ARG A 554 -24.94 13.00 7.39
CA ARG A 554 -25.67 12.52 8.56
C ARG A 554 -26.18 13.68 9.41
N ASP A 555 -25.30 14.64 9.70
CA ASP A 555 -25.63 15.81 10.52
C ASP A 555 -26.71 16.69 9.83
N ILE A 556 -26.61 16.91 8.51
CA ILE A 556 -27.62 17.63 7.72
C ILE A 556 -28.95 16.87 7.68
N MET A 557 -28.94 15.56 7.46
CA MET A 557 -30.16 14.75 7.42
C MET A 557 -30.89 14.79 8.77
N GLU A 558 -30.15 14.65 9.87
CA GLU A 558 -30.71 14.73 11.21
C GLU A 558 -31.25 16.12 11.53
N ALA A 559 -30.54 17.17 11.11
CA ALA A 559 -31.03 18.55 11.23
C ALA A 559 -32.31 18.76 10.43
N LYS A 560 -32.40 18.29 9.17
CA LYS A 560 -33.60 18.37 8.33
C LYS A 560 -34.78 17.61 8.92
N GLU A 561 -34.56 16.49 9.61
CA GLU A 561 -35.61 15.74 10.30
C GLU A 561 -36.13 16.49 11.54
N LYS A 562 -35.23 17.10 12.31
CA LYS A 562 -35.56 17.80 13.56
C LYS A 562 -36.13 19.20 13.34
N LEU A 563 -35.75 19.89 12.27
CA LEU A 563 -36.05 21.30 12.03
C LEU A 563 -37.56 21.62 11.93
N PRO A 564 -38.40 20.82 11.24
CA PRO A 564 -39.86 21.05 11.19
C PRO A 564 -40.57 20.94 12.54
N LEU A 565 -39.90 20.39 13.57
CA LEU A 565 -40.43 20.20 14.92
C LEU A 565 -40.15 21.39 15.85
N LYS A 566 -39.63 22.51 15.33
CA LYS A 566 -39.17 23.68 16.11
C LYS A 566 -40.12 24.88 16.00
N LEU A 567 -40.14 25.72 17.03
CA LEU A 567 -41.18 26.76 17.24
C LEU A 567 -40.88 28.16 16.69
N ASN A 568 -39.73 28.40 16.03
CA ASN A 568 -39.36 29.72 15.53
C ASN A 568 -39.24 29.72 14.00
N LEU A 569 -40.18 30.35 13.30
CA LEU A 569 -40.20 30.35 11.83
C LEU A 569 -39.05 31.15 11.21
N GLU A 570 -38.58 32.23 11.84
CA GLU A 570 -37.50 33.05 11.30
C GLU A 570 -36.14 32.37 11.47
N GLU A 571 -35.86 31.84 12.66
CA GLU A 571 -34.63 31.07 12.91
C GLU A 571 -34.61 29.78 12.10
N THR A 572 -35.75 29.09 11.97
CA THR A 572 -35.86 27.92 11.09
C THR A 572 -35.53 28.25 9.65
N LYS A 573 -36.05 29.36 9.10
CA LYS A 573 -35.71 29.81 7.73
C LYS A 573 -34.23 30.18 7.58
N ALA A 574 -33.62 30.78 8.59
CA ALA A 574 -32.19 31.08 8.57
C ALA A 574 -31.37 29.78 8.51
N ILE A 575 -31.72 28.77 9.31
CA ILE A 575 -31.07 27.45 9.29
C ILE A 575 -31.29 26.74 7.94
N GLU A 576 -32.50 26.79 7.37
CA GLU A 576 -32.76 26.28 6.01
C GLU A 576 -31.86 26.95 4.96
N GLY A 577 -31.59 28.25 5.10
CA GLY A 577 -30.63 28.97 4.26
C GLY A 577 -29.23 28.37 4.33
N ILE A 578 -28.72 28.15 5.55
CA ILE A 578 -27.37 27.57 5.78
C ILE A 578 -27.31 26.12 5.29
N ILE A 579 -28.38 25.35 5.46
CA ILE A 579 -28.50 23.99 4.90
C ILE A 579 -28.33 24.03 3.37
N ASN A 580 -29.07 24.92 2.69
CA ASN A 580 -28.97 25.04 1.23
C ASN A 580 -27.58 25.49 0.77
N GLU A 581 -26.90 26.34 1.53
CA GLU A 581 -25.51 26.73 1.25
C GLU A 581 -24.53 25.58 1.45
N THR A 582 -24.72 24.78 2.50
CA THR A 582 -23.91 23.59 2.77
C THR A 582 -24.09 22.54 1.68
N GLU A 583 -25.32 22.33 1.20
CA GLU A 583 -25.59 21.40 0.08
C GLU A 583 -24.93 21.87 -1.23
N LYS A 584 -24.92 23.17 -1.53
CA LYS A 584 -24.17 23.72 -2.67
C LYS A 584 -22.66 23.51 -2.53
N LEU A 585 -22.12 23.63 -1.31
CA LEU A 585 -20.71 23.35 -1.06
C LEU A 585 -20.40 21.86 -1.26
N ILE A 586 -21.28 20.97 -0.80
CA ILE A 586 -21.20 19.52 -1.05
C ILE A 586 -21.21 19.22 -2.54
N ASP A 587 -22.11 19.82 -3.33
CA ASP A 587 -22.12 19.65 -4.78
C ASP A 587 -20.79 20.08 -5.42
N ALA A 588 -20.20 21.17 -4.94
CA ALA A 588 -18.90 21.64 -5.41
C ALA A 588 -17.75 20.70 -5.00
N ILE A 589 -17.80 20.10 -3.81
CA ILE A 589 -16.86 19.04 -3.37
C ILE A 589 -16.93 17.86 -4.33
N GLU A 590 -18.12 17.41 -4.72
CA GLU A 590 -18.28 16.31 -5.69
C GLU A 590 -17.68 16.66 -7.06
N GLN A 591 -17.79 17.92 -7.51
CA GLN A 591 -17.15 18.34 -8.76
C GLN A 591 -15.63 18.26 -8.69
N GLU A 592 -15.02 18.66 -7.58
CA GLU A 592 -13.57 18.54 -7.38
C GLU A 592 -13.13 17.08 -7.25
N TYR A 593 -13.94 16.25 -6.58
CA TYR A 593 -13.73 14.81 -6.50
C TYR A 593 -13.74 14.15 -7.89
N LEU A 594 -14.69 14.52 -8.76
CA LEU A 594 -14.80 14.00 -10.13
C LEU A 594 -13.62 14.41 -11.02
N LYS A 595 -13.02 15.58 -10.77
CA LYS A 595 -11.76 16.03 -11.40
C LYS A 595 -10.51 15.41 -10.76
N MET A 596 -10.70 14.51 -9.80
CA MET A 596 -9.62 13.91 -9.00
C MET A 596 -8.76 14.95 -8.26
N ASN A 597 -9.32 16.12 -7.96
CA ASN A 597 -8.68 17.14 -7.13
C ASN A 597 -8.97 16.86 -5.65
N TYR A 598 -8.54 15.70 -5.17
CA TYR A 598 -8.94 15.17 -3.87
C TYR A 598 -8.45 16.01 -2.69
N VAL A 599 -7.31 16.71 -2.83
CA VAL A 599 -6.82 17.60 -1.77
C VAL A 599 -7.73 18.82 -1.62
N ASN A 600 -8.17 19.42 -2.72
CA ASN A 600 -9.12 20.54 -2.68
C ASN A 600 -10.51 20.08 -2.20
N ALA A 601 -10.97 18.90 -2.65
CA ALA A 601 -12.19 18.30 -2.13
C ALA A 601 -12.13 18.06 -0.61
N TRP A 602 -10.96 17.62 -0.12
CA TRP A 602 -10.69 17.43 1.29
C TRP A 602 -10.72 18.76 2.07
N GLU A 603 -10.08 19.80 1.58
CA GLU A 603 -10.10 21.14 2.20
C GLU A 603 -11.53 21.69 2.28
N MET A 604 -12.29 21.56 1.20
CA MET A 604 -13.67 22.03 1.14
C MET A 604 -14.61 21.24 2.07
N VAL A 605 -14.43 19.93 2.22
CA VAL A 605 -15.29 19.13 3.11
C VAL A 605 -15.06 19.44 4.58
N LEU A 606 -13.86 19.87 4.98
CA LEU A 606 -13.63 20.31 6.37
C LEU A 606 -14.59 21.43 6.75
N LYS A 607 -14.72 22.43 5.87
CA LYS A 607 -15.69 23.52 6.02
C LYS A 607 -17.13 23.02 6.00
N ALA A 608 -17.49 22.12 5.07
CA ALA A 608 -18.84 21.57 5.00
C ALA A 608 -19.22 20.79 6.26
N CYS A 609 -18.28 20.05 6.84
CA CYS A 609 -18.48 19.29 8.07
C CYS A 609 -18.66 20.20 9.29
N GLU A 610 -17.94 21.32 9.36
CA GLU A 610 -18.14 22.36 10.38
C GLU A 610 -19.51 23.03 10.26
N MET A 611 -19.88 23.44 9.06
CA MET A 611 -21.21 24.02 8.80
C MET A 611 -22.33 23.04 9.17
N ALA A 612 -22.20 21.76 8.79
CA ALA A 612 -23.17 20.71 9.14
C ALA A 612 -23.29 20.50 10.65
N TYR A 613 -22.17 20.52 11.37
CA TYR A 613 -22.14 20.42 12.83
C TYR A 613 -22.82 21.63 13.50
N GLU A 614 -22.54 22.85 13.03
CA GLU A 614 -23.19 24.07 13.52
C GLU A 614 -24.69 24.08 13.24
N ILE A 615 -25.10 23.64 12.04
CA ILE A 615 -26.52 23.47 11.68
C ILE A 615 -27.20 22.58 12.71
N LEU A 616 -26.69 21.36 12.94
CA LEU A 616 -27.32 20.41 13.86
C LEU A 616 -27.40 20.98 15.28
N GLY A 617 -26.31 21.57 15.78
CA GLY A 617 -26.28 22.21 17.10
C GLY A 617 -27.31 23.33 17.23
N ASN A 618 -27.45 24.17 16.19
CA ASN A 618 -28.45 25.24 16.16
C ASN A 618 -29.88 24.68 16.15
N VAL A 619 -30.16 23.62 15.38
CA VAL A 619 -31.46 22.95 15.41
C VAL A 619 -31.76 22.39 16.79
N GLU A 620 -30.78 21.75 17.44
CA GLU A 620 -30.96 21.17 18.77
C GLU A 620 -31.24 22.21 19.84
N ALA A 621 -30.61 23.38 19.75
CA ALA A 621 -30.83 24.52 20.65
C ALA A 621 -32.24 25.14 20.52
N LEU A 622 -32.92 24.99 19.37
CA LEU A 622 -34.26 25.56 19.18
C LEU A 622 -35.33 24.87 20.06
N PRO A 623 -36.29 25.62 20.63
CA PRO A 623 -37.42 25.05 21.37
C PRO A 623 -38.26 24.11 20.51
N SER A 624 -38.64 22.94 21.04
CA SER A 624 -39.46 21.96 20.31
C SER A 624 -40.96 22.15 20.54
N ILE A 625 -41.74 21.97 19.47
CA ILE A 625 -43.21 22.02 19.48
C ILE A 625 -43.77 21.03 20.51
N SER A 626 -43.18 19.83 20.61
CA SER A 626 -43.62 18.81 21.56
C SER A 626 -43.48 19.25 23.00
N ARG A 627 -42.36 19.90 23.38
CA ARG A 627 -42.10 20.33 24.74
C ARG A 627 -43.05 21.46 25.17
N GLU A 628 -43.37 22.38 24.26
CA GLU A 628 -44.34 23.44 24.56
C GLU A 628 -45.77 22.90 24.65
N ILE A 629 -46.16 21.94 23.80
CA ILE A 629 -47.45 21.25 23.92
C ILE A 629 -47.55 20.46 25.22
N THR A 630 -46.49 19.74 25.62
CA THR A 630 -46.44 19.03 26.91
C THR A 630 -46.55 20.00 28.08
N MET A 631 -45.81 21.11 28.08
CA MET A 631 -45.93 22.12 29.12
C MET A 631 -47.35 22.71 29.20
N LYS A 632 -47.97 23.03 28.06
CA LYS A 632 -49.35 23.54 28.03
C LYS A 632 -50.37 22.49 28.48
N LEU A 633 -50.15 21.22 28.18
CA LEU A 633 -50.97 20.11 28.67
C LEU A 633 -50.84 19.96 30.19
N GLU A 634 -49.63 19.95 30.73
CA GLU A 634 -49.37 19.89 32.18
C GLU A 634 -49.98 21.09 32.91
N GLU A 635 -49.87 22.30 32.34
CA GLU A 635 -50.45 23.51 32.90
C GLU A 635 -51.99 23.44 32.91
N LYS A 636 -52.60 22.90 31.85
CA LYS A 636 -54.05 22.66 31.76
C LYS A 636 -54.52 21.55 32.70
N GLU A 637 -53.75 20.48 32.88
CA GLU A 637 -54.04 19.44 33.87
C GLU A 637 -54.01 20.00 35.29
N LEU A 638 -53.04 20.86 35.60
CA LEU A 638 -52.95 21.53 36.89
C LEU A 638 -54.14 22.46 37.12
N GLU A 639 -54.56 23.22 36.10
CA GLU A 639 -55.74 24.09 36.15
C GLU A 639 -57.03 23.29 36.37
N ILE A 640 -57.20 22.17 35.68
CA ILE A 640 -58.32 21.24 35.87
C ILE A 640 -58.33 20.68 37.29
N LYS A 641 -57.17 20.27 37.80
CA LYS A 641 -57.04 19.76 39.17
C LYS A 641 -57.43 20.82 40.20
N HIS A 642 -57.00 22.06 40.00
CA HIS A 642 -57.33 23.17 40.87
C HIS A 642 -58.83 23.54 40.82
N LEU A 643 -59.46 23.46 39.64
CA LEU A 643 -60.89 23.65 39.47
C LEU A 643 -61.70 22.55 40.17
N ASN A 644 -61.28 21.29 40.07
CA ASN A 644 -61.91 20.15 40.76
C ASN A 644 -61.74 20.19 42.30
N GLU A 645 -60.76 20.92 42.81
CA GLU A 645 -60.60 21.14 44.27
C GLU A 645 -61.45 22.32 44.77
N LYS A 646 -61.88 23.21 43.87
CA LYS A 646 -62.59 24.46 44.19
C LYS A 646 -64.11 24.35 44.03
N TYR A 647 -64.59 23.44 43.20
CA TYR A 647 -66.00 23.14 42.92
C TYR A 647 -66.30 21.69 43.25
#